data_AF-F2KTC4-F1
#
_entry.id   AF-F2KTC4-F1
#
_cell.length_a   1.000
_cell.length_b   1.000
_cell.length_c   1.000
_cell.angle_alpha   90.00
_cell.angle_beta   90.00
_cell.angle_gamma   90.00
#
_symmetry.space_group_name_H-M   'P 1'
#
loop_
_entity.id
_entity.type
_entity.pdbx_description
1 polymer ?
#
loop_
_entity_poly.entity_id
_entity_poly.type
_entity_poly.pdbx_seq_one_letter_code
_entity_poly.pdbx_strand_id
1 'polypeptide(L)'
;MRDELLRLGGLLLFIAAVSILIGFISSLDFSNTGLAGFIGGGPHEGEGVPVVPIPSSFSDAKLCNLSATSNPPSTPVFFVEGLNSYTNHLRLFTAKDYVNGVWVEEEVDYDDPMDRGGEHVTRYRVTPIIPFERHIPVAKDTFFVTAKAGYSKKTSTYLVDNFSTPYTAFSSAYLPKAEKATNDAEYLELSCEEVEKIRELALKVTEGAENDYEKAKMIEEFLKNNYEYGFTTYGSKPLYEFLFVKKKGICKHFATAFVMMCRSVGIPARAVFGYLAKPVEYNQTVLASQAHAWAEAKFENGWVEFDPTPAPKRIRTVTEITYADPVVRQGENLTVRGVVKAESGVPSGYVEIYIKRDKNEDGKLLTLVPVENGMFNATVKVNTTGEYHIVAHYLGSMLFSSSWSDPVVKIYGVPEIRVNLSDRVAAGRCLISGSVFTDKPLNGTVELYVDGKKYEKSFNGNFEFVVELSEGKHRIRIYYPGSEQDYILPASYEKVVEAGKVEIFVDNTTAVSGYAWIANASVYFNGEPVKTLMVFSSPFFNFSAVGERIEIRQPVPDIEPSKINVTCYLPEFGYRQNIELRVKETTRIHVEAKGNTITARLTDSRGNPVEGVLYIDGKEVFASDGIARLSFERMPDRIEVIFPGNDLYMPSKAKWEKPFPFWLLLLPLPAVVFFVLRMRGGDTIRFEYEEPCIWMPSDEVEIIVRTDDRKGKKSGKGIIRLMLDGEGVGFSENGLVFKATFPEEGEHVLVAERLEGTKVKERKEFRFKILDYRRAIAEVFGELVKDVEKKKGVSLKNATAREVLSMLGVEDRGILSFFEPVRYGRKGGGRKELVEFYRLCKEVKKHVGS
;
A
#
# COMPACT_ATOMS: atom_id res chain seq x y z
N MET A 1 -25.81 -61.67 -7.98
CA MET A 1 -26.87 -60.67 -8.25
C MET A 1 -26.81 -59.43 -7.36
N ARG A 2 -26.80 -59.51 -6.02
CA ARG A 2 -26.71 -58.29 -5.17
C ARG A 2 -25.32 -57.60 -5.21
N ASP A 3 -24.24 -58.37 -5.37
CA ASP A 3 -22.88 -57.82 -5.47
C ASP A 3 -22.48 -57.30 -6.86
N GLU A 4 -23.13 -57.77 -7.93
CA GLU A 4 -22.96 -57.20 -9.28
C GLU A 4 -23.76 -55.91 -9.47
N LEU A 5 -24.94 -55.80 -8.85
CA LEU A 5 -25.73 -54.57 -8.79
C LEU A 5 -25.03 -53.46 -7.98
N LEU A 6 -24.26 -53.81 -6.94
CA LEU A 6 -23.46 -52.86 -6.16
C LEU A 6 -22.20 -52.40 -6.90
N ARG A 7 -21.59 -53.26 -7.73
CA ARG A 7 -20.43 -52.88 -8.57
C ARG A 7 -20.85 -52.06 -9.81
N LEU A 8 -22.00 -52.36 -10.42
CA LEU A 8 -22.59 -51.54 -11.48
C LEU A 8 -23.10 -50.20 -10.96
N GLY A 9 -23.71 -50.17 -9.76
CA GLY A 9 -24.11 -48.93 -9.09
C GLY A 9 -22.93 -48.03 -8.72
N GLY A 10 -21.82 -48.63 -8.26
CA GLY A 10 -20.58 -47.91 -7.97
C GLY A 10 -19.89 -47.35 -9.22
N LEU A 11 -19.90 -48.10 -10.33
CA LEU A 11 -19.33 -47.65 -11.61
C LEU A 11 -20.18 -46.56 -12.28
N LEU A 12 -21.52 -46.65 -12.20
CA LEU A 12 -22.45 -45.61 -12.68
C LEU A 12 -22.37 -44.34 -11.83
N LEU A 13 -22.21 -44.45 -10.51
CA LEU A 13 -21.96 -43.31 -9.62
C LEU A 13 -20.58 -42.68 -9.86
N PHE A 14 -19.57 -43.48 -10.22
CA PHE A 14 -18.25 -42.98 -10.58
C PHE A 14 -18.24 -42.26 -11.94
N ILE A 15 -18.94 -42.80 -12.95
CA ILE A 15 -19.06 -42.15 -14.27
C ILE A 15 -19.95 -40.89 -14.21
N ALA A 16 -21.00 -40.89 -13.38
CA ALA A 16 -21.80 -39.70 -13.10
C ALA A 16 -21.00 -38.63 -12.34
N ALA A 17 -20.18 -39.03 -11.35
CA ALA A 17 -19.31 -38.11 -10.61
C ALA A 17 -18.20 -37.52 -11.50
N VAL A 18 -17.62 -38.31 -12.42
CA VAL A 18 -16.59 -37.84 -13.37
C VAL A 18 -17.21 -36.97 -14.48
N SER A 19 -18.46 -37.21 -14.89
CA SER A 19 -19.18 -36.35 -15.85
C SER A 19 -19.63 -35.02 -15.25
N ILE A 20 -20.00 -35.02 -13.96
CA ILE A 20 -20.28 -33.80 -13.19
C ILE A 20 -18.97 -33.01 -12.95
N LEU A 21 -17.83 -33.69 -12.77
CA LEU A 21 -16.53 -33.05 -12.64
C LEU A 21 -16.02 -32.43 -13.96
N ILE A 22 -16.30 -33.04 -15.12
CA ILE A 22 -15.91 -32.51 -16.44
C ILE A 22 -16.87 -31.40 -16.93
N GLY A 23 -18.14 -31.42 -16.51
CA GLY A 23 -19.09 -30.32 -16.74
C GLY A 23 -18.87 -29.10 -15.82
N PHE A 24 -18.35 -29.31 -14.60
CA PHE A 24 -18.01 -28.21 -13.68
C PHE A 24 -16.69 -27.52 -14.05
N ILE A 25 -15.79 -28.19 -14.79
CA ILE A 25 -14.51 -27.62 -15.26
C ILE A 25 -14.65 -26.78 -16.56
N SER A 26 -15.84 -26.73 -17.18
CA SER A 26 -16.09 -25.93 -18.39
C SER A 26 -17.05 -24.74 -18.20
N SER A 27 -17.48 -24.42 -16.97
CA SER A 27 -18.45 -23.33 -16.73
C SER A 27 -18.12 -22.36 -15.59
N LEU A 28 -16.88 -22.36 -15.07
CA LEU A 28 -16.44 -21.33 -14.12
C LEU A 28 -15.27 -20.52 -14.70
N ASP A 29 -15.65 -19.34 -15.16
CA ASP A 29 -14.83 -18.18 -15.49
C ASP A 29 -14.11 -17.69 -14.21
N PHE A 30 -12.79 -17.83 -14.18
CA PHE A 30 -11.92 -17.23 -13.17
C PHE A 30 -11.28 -15.96 -13.74
N SER A 31 -12.10 -15.00 -14.16
CA SER A 31 -11.68 -13.60 -14.15
C SER A 31 -11.80 -13.06 -12.72
N ASN A 32 -10.64 -12.81 -12.09
CA ASN A 32 -10.41 -12.26 -10.74
C ASN A 32 -10.27 -13.25 -9.57
N THR A 33 -9.09 -13.84 -9.44
CA THR A 33 -8.36 -13.86 -8.16
C THR A 33 -6.86 -13.97 -8.45
N GLY A 34 -6.14 -12.86 -8.29
CA GLY A 34 -4.70 -12.79 -8.52
C GLY A 34 -3.90 -13.63 -7.52
N LEU A 35 -2.95 -14.39 -8.06
CA LEU A 35 -1.61 -14.69 -7.52
C LEU A 35 -1.04 -15.91 -8.29
N ALA A 36 -0.39 -15.64 -9.42
CA ALA A 36 0.51 -16.56 -10.09
C ALA A 36 1.71 -15.74 -10.61
N GLY A 37 2.84 -15.85 -9.92
CA GLY A 37 4.03 -15.05 -10.22
C GLY A 37 5.25 -15.50 -9.42
N PHE A 38 5.59 -16.79 -9.48
CA PHE A 38 6.95 -17.27 -9.19
C PHE A 38 7.23 -18.52 -10.03
N ILE A 39 7.97 -18.30 -11.13
CA ILE A 39 8.99 -19.13 -11.81
C ILE A 39 9.04 -18.58 -13.25
N GLY A 40 10.23 -18.07 -13.62
CA GLY A 40 10.43 -17.14 -14.73
C GLY A 40 10.41 -17.75 -16.13
N GLY A 41 10.31 -16.84 -17.10
CA GLY A 41 10.46 -17.13 -18.53
C GLY A 41 10.28 -15.90 -19.41
N GLY A 42 11.32 -15.06 -19.49
CA GLY A 42 11.65 -14.23 -20.66
C GLY A 42 10.80 -12.98 -20.99
N PRO A 43 11.39 -11.95 -21.66
CA PRO A 43 10.87 -10.59 -21.68
C PRO A 43 10.26 -10.19 -23.03
N HIS A 44 9.11 -9.51 -23.05
CA HIS A 44 8.73 -8.55 -24.10
C HIS A 44 7.72 -7.57 -23.48
N GLU A 45 8.18 -6.34 -23.22
CA GLU A 45 7.87 -5.12 -23.98
C GLU A 45 6.51 -4.51 -23.62
N GLY A 46 6.57 -3.52 -22.72
CA GLY A 46 5.49 -2.60 -22.38
C GLY A 46 6.08 -1.20 -22.18
N GLU A 47 5.97 -0.40 -23.24
CA GLU A 47 6.16 1.05 -23.41
C GLU A 47 6.79 1.83 -22.25
N GLY A 48 8.12 1.98 -22.35
CA GLY A 48 8.87 2.96 -21.59
C GLY A 48 8.53 4.40 -22.00
N VAL A 49 8.67 5.30 -21.03
CA VAL A 49 9.17 6.66 -21.32
C VAL A 49 10.37 6.48 -22.27
N PRO A 50 10.55 7.31 -23.33
CA PRO A 50 11.73 7.22 -24.16
C PRO A 50 12.96 7.56 -23.31
N VAL A 51 13.52 6.56 -22.65
CA VAL A 51 14.87 6.57 -22.13
C VAL A 51 15.71 6.40 -23.37
N VAL A 52 16.37 7.49 -23.77
CA VAL A 52 17.45 7.42 -24.75
C VAL A 52 18.36 6.26 -24.32
N PRO A 53 18.59 5.24 -25.16
CA PRO A 53 19.41 4.11 -24.78
C PRO A 53 20.79 4.64 -24.38
N ILE A 54 21.09 4.54 -23.09
CA ILE A 54 22.41 4.85 -22.54
C ILE A 54 23.30 3.66 -22.88
N PRO A 55 24.47 3.86 -23.50
CA PRO A 55 25.36 2.77 -23.89
C PRO A 55 25.65 1.85 -22.71
N SER A 56 25.31 0.57 -22.88
CA SER A 56 25.18 -0.44 -21.83
C SER A 56 26.41 -1.31 -21.65
N SER A 57 27.61 -0.77 -21.84
CA SER A 57 28.86 -1.46 -21.46
C SER A 57 30.01 -0.48 -21.27
N PHE A 58 30.89 -0.72 -20.29
CA PHE A 58 32.19 -0.05 -20.13
C PHE A 58 33.16 -0.41 -21.26
N SER A 59 32.86 -1.41 -22.10
CA SER A 59 33.63 -1.66 -23.33
C SER A 59 33.40 -0.58 -24.39
N ASP A 60 32.18 -0.02 -24.48
CA ASP A 60 31.83 1.02 -25.46
C ASP A 60 31.58 2.40 -24.83
N ALA A 61 31.37 2.47 -23.51
CA ALA A 61 31.27 3.72 -22.80
C ALA A 61 32.66 4.35 -22.65
N LYS A 62 32.96 5.29 -23.54
CA LYS A 62 33.98 6.35 -23.39
C LYS A 62 33.71 7.26 -22.16
N LEU A 63 33.26 6.72 -21.03
CA LEU A 63 33.00 7.45 -19.78
C LEU A 63 34.29 8.05 -19.20
N CYS A 64 35.45 7.48 -19.53
CA CYS A 64 36.76 7.97 -19.13
C CYS A 64 37.69 8.24 -20.31
N ASN A 65 37.18 8.49 -21.53
CA ASN A 65 38.02 9.11 -22.55
C ASN A 65 38.13 10.62 -22.27
N LEU A 66 38.90 10.97 -21.24
CA LEU A 66 39.28 12.33 -20.88
C LEU A 66 40.08 13.06 -21.99
N SER A 67 40.42 12.38 -23.09
CA SER A 67 41.02 12.98 -24.28
C SER A 67 40.01 13.37 -25.36
N ALA A 68 38.74 12.95 -25.22
CA ALA A 68 37.67 13.45 -26.07
C ALA A 68 37.22 14.83 -25.55
N THR A 69 37.14 15.81 -26.44
CA THR A 69 36.65 17.18 -26.18
C THR A 69 35.19 17.25 -25.71
N SER A 70 34.52 16.11 -25.56
CA SER A 70 33.15 15.95 -25.08
C SER A 70 33.14 15.40 -23.64
N ASN A 71 32.97 16.32 -22.70
CA ASN A 71 32.63 16.12 -21.28
C ASN A 71 31.62 14.94 -21.11
N PRO A 72 31.84 13.93 -20.24
CA PRO A 72 30.80 12.94 -20.01
C PRO A 72 29.60 13.61 -19.33
N PRO A 73 28.35 13.20 -19.66
CA PRO A 73 27.14 13.72 -19.04
C PRO A 73 27.16 13.52 -17.51
N SER A 74 26.48 14.40 -16.78
CA SER A 74 26.22 14.29 -15.34
C SER A 74 25.24 13.15 -15.02
N THR A 75 25.54 11.95 -15.50
CA THR A 75 24.75 10.73 -15.28
C THR A 75 25.04 10.19 -13.87
N PRO A 76 24.01 9.92 -13.04
CA PRO A 76 24.18 9.20 -11.79
C PRO A 76 24.78 7.80 -12.00
N VAL A 77 25.83 7.46 -11.25
CA VAL A 77 26.56 6.18 -11.36
C VAL A 77 26.30 5.29 -10.14
N PHE A 78 26.38 5.88 -8.93
CA PHE A 78 26.08 5.19 -7.67
C PHE A 78 25.76 6.20 -6.57
N PHE A 79 25.14 5.74 -5.50
CA PHE A 79 24.99 6.47 -4.25
C PHE A 79 26.09 6.09 -3.27
N VAL A 80 26.51 7.04 -2.45
CA VAL A 80 27.46 6.80 -1.36
C VAL A 80 27.06 7.54 -0.08
N GLU A 81 27.19 6.88 1.06
CA GLU A 81 26.86 7.42 2.39
C GLU A 81 27.97 7.11 3.40
N GLY A 82 28.22 8.02 4.35
CA GLY A 82 29.22 7.83 5.41
C GLY A 82 30.67 8.21 5.05
N LEU A 83 30.88 9.12 4.09
CA LEU A 83 32.23 9.58 3.72
C LEU A 83 32.71 10.72 4.61
N ASN A 84 34.03 10.81 4.80
CA ASN A 84 34.71 11.93 5.43
C ASN A 84 35.85 12.43 4.54
N SER A 85 36.66 13.38 5.02
CA SER A 85 37.77 13.97 4.26
C SER A 85 38.91 13.01 3.90
N TYR A 86 38.96 11.82 4.52
CA TYR A 86 39.98 10.79 4.26
C TYR A 86 39.46 9.65 3.38
N THR A 87 38.15 9.54 3.19
CA THR A 87 37.53 8.45 2.41
C THR A 87 36.81 8.91 1.16
N ASN A 88 36.89 10.21 0.82
CA ASN A 88 36.17 10.78 -0.31
C ASN A 88 36.81 10.53 -1.70
N HIS A 89 38.03 9.99 -1.73
CA HIS A 89 38.72 9.52 -2.93
C HIS A 89 38.43 8.04 -3.14
N LEU A 90 37.43 7.74 -3.98
CA LEU A 90 36.97 6.39 -4.24
C LEU A 90 37.73 5.80 -5.44
N ARG A 91 38.84 5.09 -5.19
CA ARG A 91 39.68 4.46 -6.20
C ARG A 91 39.02 3.24 -6.83
N LEU A 92 39.32 3.05 -8.11
CA LEU A 92 39.05 1.83 -8.86
C LEU A 92 40.35 1.06 -9.07
N PHE A 93 41.39 1.75 -9.55
CA PHE A 93 42.70 1.16 -9.81
C PHE A 93 43.84 2.17 -9.65
N THR A 94 45.06 1.65 -9.55
CA THR A 94 46.31 2.44 -9.51
C THR A 94 47.14 2.17 -10.75
N ALA A 95 47.99 3.11 -11.12
CA ALA A 95 48.82 3.04 -12.31
C ALA A 95 50.25 3.49 -12.01
N LYS A 96 51.19 2.60 -12.28
CA LYS A 96 52.63 2.80 -12.06
C LYS A 96 53.35 3.24 -13.34
N ASP A 97 52.95 2.70 -14.49
CA ASP A 97 53.66 2.89 -15.75
C ASP A 97 52.99 3.95 -16.61
N TYR A 98 53.79 4.88 -17.14
CA TYR A 98 53.31 5.96 -18.01
C TYR A 98 53.99 5.85 -19.38
N VAL A 99 53.31 5.26 -20.35
CA VAL A 99 53.90 4.97 -21.67
C VAL A 99 53.17 5.76 -22.74
N ASN A 100 53.90 6.49 -23.59
CA ASN A 100 53.36 7.26 -24.71
C ASN A 100 52.19 8.20 -24.35
N GLY A 101 52.26 8.84 -23.18
CA GLY A 101 51.23 9.79 -22.73
C GLY A 101 50.04 9.15 -22.00
N VAL A 102 50.05 7.83 -21.79
CA VAL A 102 48.95 7.05 -21.21
C VAL A 102 49.43 6.28 -19.97
N TRP A 103 48.61 6.27 -18.92
CA TRP A 103 48.83 5.47 -17.73
C TRP A 103 48.34 4.04 -17.95
N VAL A 104 49.12 3.05 -17.52
CA VAL A 104 48.78 1.63 -17.57
C VAL A 104 48.38 1.17 -16.15
N GLU A 105 47.22 0.52 -16.03
CA GLU A 105 46.76 -0.11 -14.79
C GLU A 105 47.81 -1.09 -14.26
N GLU A 106 48.10 -1.05 -12.95
CA GLU A 106 49.00 -2.00 -12.31
C GLU A 106 48.44 -3.42 -12.38
N GLU A 107 49.20 -4.35 -12.96
CA GLU A 107 48.88 -5.76 -12.94
C GLU A 107 49.19 -6.36 -11.57
N VAL A 108 48.14 -6.79 -10.86
CA VAL A 108 48.22 -7.32 -9.48
C VAL A 108 47.33 -8.53 -9.29
N ASP A 109 47.72 -9.38 -8.34
CA ASP A 109 46.89 -10.48 -7.85
C ASP A 109 45.79 -9.95 -6.92
N TYR A 110 44.63 -10.59 -6.96
CA TYR A 110 43.43 -10.28 -6.17
C TYR A 110 43.04 -11.41 -5.19
N ASP A 111 43.96 -12.34 -4.93
CA ASP A 111 43.78 -13.46 -3.99
C ASP A 111 44.39 -13.17 -2.59
N ASP A 112 44.73 -11.92 -2.27
CA ASP A 112 45.29 -11.56 -0.97
C ASP A 112 44.26 -11.75 0.17
N PRO A 113 44.68 -12.25 1.34
CA PRO A 113 43.80 -12.33 2.50
C PRO A 113 43.43 -10.93 2.98
N MET A 114 42.16 -10.75 3.38
CA MET A 114 41.67 -9.48 3.93
C MET A 114 42.42 -9.11 5.21
N ASP A 115 42.82 -7.85 5.31
CA ASP A 115 43.63 -7.34 6.42
C ASP A 115 42.79 -7.16 7.69
N ARG A 116 43.42 -7.28 8.87
CA ARG A 116 42.78 -6.94 10.15
C ARG A 116 42.87 -5.43 10.29
N GLY A 117 41.72 -4.76 10.27
CA GLY A 117 41.60 -3.29 10.22
C GLY A 117 42.46 -2.53 11.25
N GLY A 118 42.78 -1.28 10.91
CA GLY A 118 43.59 -0.39 11.75
C GLY A 118 42.86 0.19 12.96
N GLU A 119 43.55 1.05 13.72
CA GLU A 119 43.01 1.73 14.92
C GLU A 119 41.81 2.64 14.61
N HIS A 120 41.76 3.20 13.39
CA HIS A 120 40.66 4.02 12.91
C HIS A 120 39.88 3.26 11.83
N VAL A 121 38.55 3.27 11.91
CA VAL A 121 37.67 2.63 10.92
C VAL A 121 36.57 3.60 10.52
N THR A 122 36.60 4.03 9.26
CA THR A 122 35.49 4.73 8.61
C THR A 122 34.64 3.71 7.86
N ARG A 123 33.36 3.62 8.22
CA ARG A 123 32.37 2.81 7.53
C ARG A 123 31.60 3.68 6.55
N TYR A 124 31.56 3.26 5.28
CA TYR A 124 30.74 3.89 4.26
C TYR A 124 30.01 2.82 3.44
N ARG A 125 28.92 3.20 2.79
CA ARG A 125 28.12 2.29 1.97
C ARG A 125 27.96 2.85 0.57
N VAL A 126 28.10 1.97 -0.41
CA VAL A 126 27.95 2.26 -1.84
C VAL A 126 26.75 1.48 -2.37
N THR A 127 25.88 2.16 -3.10
CA THR A 127 24.73 1.56 -3.79
C THR A 127 24.83 1.83 -5.29
N PRO A 128 25.21 0.83 -6.10
CA PRO A 128 25.30 0.98 -7.55
C PRO A 128 23.96 1.42 -8.17
N ILE A 129 23.99 2.40 -9.08
CA ILE A 129 22.86 2.72 -9.97
C ILE A 129 23.06 2.00 -11.30
N ILE A 130 24.31 1.93 -11.76
CA ILE A 130 24.75 1.09 -12.87
C ILE A 130 25.73 0.01 -12.38
N PRO A 131 25.82 -1.15 -13.05
CA PRO A 131 26.77 -2.19 -12.65
C PRO A 131 28.24 -1.75 -12.79
N PHE A 132 29.08 -2.22 -11.88
CA PHE A 132 30.53 -2.07 -11.93
C PHE A 132 31.14 -3.28 -12.64
N GLU A 133 31.79 -3.08 -13.79
CA GLU A 133 32.23 -4.20 -14.62
C GLU A 133 33.49 -4.91 -14.12
N ARG A 134 34.47 -4.16 -13.58
CA ARG A 134 35.80 -4.70 -13.23
C ARG A 134 36.22 -4.37 -11.81
N HIS A 135 36.03 -3.13 -11.37
CA HIS A 135 36.39 -2.68 -10.02
C HIS A 135 35.21 -2.02 -9.32
N ILE A 136 35.14 -2.19 -8.01
CA ILE A 136 34.20 -1.43 -7.18
C ILE A 136 34.90 -0.20 -6.59
N PRO A 137 34.22 0.97 -6.50
CA PRO A 137 34.79 2.17 -5.92
C PRO A 137 35.02 2.00 -4.41
N VAL A 138 36.27 2.15 -3.97
CA VAL A 138 36.64 2.07 -2.55
C VAL A 138 37.55 3.21 -2.13
N ALA A 139 37.47 3.63 -0.87
CA ALA A 139 38.45 4.54 -0.31
C ALA A 139 39.83 3.87 -0.21
N LYS A 140 40.88 4.67 -0.06
CA LYS A 140 42.20 4.17 0.35
C LYS A 140 42.10 3.30 1.62
N ASP A 141 42.99 2.33 1.76
CA ASP A 141 43.11 1.49 2.97
C ASP A 141 41.79 0.81 3.37
N THR A 142 40.94 0.52 2.37
CA THR A 142 39.75 -0.31 2.56
C THR A 142 40.19 -1.75 2.75
N PHE A 143 40.05 -2.25 3.98
CA PHE A 143 40.49 -3.59 4.36
C PHE A 143 39.37 -4.63 4.28
N PHE A 144 38.11 -4.19 4.33
CA PHE A 144 36.94 -5.07 4.23
C PHE A 144 35.81 -4.45 3.42
N VAL A 145 35.18 -5.26 2.56
CA VAL A 145 33.93 -4.96 1.86
C VAL A 145 32.96 -6.12 2.02
N THR A 146 31.66 -5.84 2.10
CA THR A 146 30.63 -6.89 2.11
C THR A 146 30.36 -7.49 0.73
N ALA A 147 30.90 -6.87 -0.32
CA ALA A 147 30.83 -7.38 -1.68
C ALA A 147 31.69 -8.65 -1.81
N LYS A 148 31.22 -9.63 -2.59
CA LYS A 148 32.03 -10.77 -2.99
C LYS A 148 32.99 -10.30 -4.10
N ALA A 149 34.20 -9.91 -3.70
CA ALA A 149 35.22 -9.34 -4.58
C ALA A 149 36.60 -9.92 -4.24
N GLY A 150 37.47 -10.06 -5.25
CA GLY A 150 38.89 -10.31 -5.03
C GLY A 150 39.56 -9.04 -4.48
N TYR A 151 40.59 -9.17 -3.67
CA TYR A 151 41.27 -8.07 -2.99
C TYR A 151 42.77 -8.09 -3.28
N SER A 152 43.34 -6.91 -3.57
CA SER A 152 44.79 -6.73 -3.68
C SER A 152 45.32 -5.80 -2.60
N LYS A 153 46.24 -6.29 -1.77
CA LYS A 153 46.90 -5.50 -0.72
C LYS A 153 47.87 -4.48 -1.31
N LYS A 154 48.48 -4.75 -2.48
CA LYS A 154 49.45 -3.85 -3.14
C LYS A 154 48.82 -2.51 -3.55
N THR A 155 47.57 -2.53 -3.99
CA THR A 155 46.85 -1.37 -4.54
C THR A 155 45.69 -0.90 -3.65
N SER A 156 45.27 -1.74 -2.69
CA SER A 156 44.06 -1.57 -1.89
C SER A 156 42.82 -1.43 -2.78
N THR A 157 42.72 -2.26 -3.81
CA THR A 157 41.62 -2.28 -4.79
C THR A 157 40.90 -3.62 -4.75
N TYR A 158 39.67 -3.63 -5.27
CA TYR A 158 38.82 -4.80 -5.32
C TYR A 158 38.39 -5.11 -6.74
N LEU A 159 38.50 -6.37 -7.13
CA LEU A 159 38.11 -6.88 -8.43
C LEU A 159 36.76 -7.60 -8.33
N VAL A 160 35.86 -7.26 -9.24
CA VAL A 160 34.55 -7.89 -9.40
C VAL A 160 34.32 -8.22 -10.88
N ASP A 161 33.32 -9.05 -11.12
CA ASP A 161 32.76 -9.26 -12.45
C ASP A 161 31.30 -8.81 -12.42
N ASN A 162 31.00 -7.72 -13.15
CA ASN A 162 29.65 -7.18 -13.33
C ASN A 162 28.79 -7.12 -12.04
N PHE A 163 29.11 -6.19 -11.15
CA PHE A 163 28.57 -6.11 -9.80
C PHE A 163 27.58 -4.96 -9.63
N SER A 164 26.36 -5.25 -9.14
CA SER A 164 25.27 -4.27 -9.03
C SER A 164 24.58 -4.23 -7.65
N THR A 165 25.04 -5.00 -6.67
CA THR A 165 24.43 -5.03 -5.33
C THR A 165 25.03 -3.98 -4.40
N PRO A 166 24.25 -3.41 -3.46
CA PRO A 166 24.81 -2.52 -2.45
C PRO A 166 25.84 -3.21 -1.57
N TYR A 167 26.92 -2.51 -1.22
CA TYR A 167 27.95 -3.02 -0.32
C TYR A 167 28.38 -1.98 0.70
N THR A 168 28.79 -2.46 1.87
CA THR A 168 29.45 -1.65 2.90
C THR A 168 30.94 -1.89 2.83
N ALA A 169 31.71 -0.83 2.97
CA ALA A 169 33.16 -0.86 2.98
C ALA A 169 33.69 -0.21 4.26
N PHE A 170 34.84 -0.72 4.72
CA PHE A 170 35.48 -0.33 5.97
C PHE A 170 36.92 0.04 5.64
N SER A 171 37.21 1.33 5.78
CA SER A 171 38.50 1.92 5.48
C SER A 171 39.19 2.35 6.76
N SER A 172 40.48 2.06 6.85
CA SER A 172 41.35 2.60 7.90
C SER A 172 42.16 3.80 7.42
N ALA A 173 41.72 4.50 6.37
CA ALA A 173 42.42 5.68 5.88
C ALA A 173 42.45 6.78 6.95
N TYR A 174 43.66 7.26 7.22
CA TYR A 174 43.93 8.46 8.00
C TYR A 174 45.21 9.10 7.44
N LEU A 175 45.53 10.34 7.81
CA LEU A 175 46.82 10.95 7.47
C LEU A 175 47.95 10.28 8.28
N PRO A 176 48.82 9.46 7.68
CA PRO A 176 49.95 8.90 8.41
C PRO A 176 50.98 10.00 8.70
N LYS A 177 51.75 9.87 9.77
CA LYS A 177 52.97 10.67 9.94
C LYS A 177 53.94 10.27 8.84
N ALA A 178 54.21 11.15 7.89
CA ALA A 178 55.10 10.91 6.76
C ALA A 178 56.20 11.96 6.76
N GLU A 179 57.45 11.53 6.85
CA GLU A 179 58.62 12.43 6.79
C GLU A 179 59.56 11.99 5.67
N LYS A 180 59.89 10.69 5.62
CA LYS A 180 60.86 10.14 4.68
C LYS A 180 60.24 9.20 3.65
N ALA A 181 60.61 9.36 2.39
CA ALA A 181 60.18 8.50 1.30
C ALA A 181 60.90 7.13 1.36
N THR A 182 60.23 6.06 0.93
CA THR A 182 60.88 4.75 0.79
C THR A 182 61.80 4.72 -0.42
N ASN A 183 62.79 3.83 -0.46
CA ASN A 183 63.58 3.58 -1.66
C ASN A 183 62.97 2.44 -2.49
N ASP A 184 61.82 2.71 -3.13
CA ASP A 184 61.11 1.73 -3.96
C ASP A 184 61.33 2.00 -5.45
N ALA A 185 62.37 1.36 -6.00
CA ALA A 185 62.83 1.60 -7.37
C ALA A 185 61.74 1.39 -8.43
N GLU A 186 60.80 0.48 -8.17
CA GLU A 186 59.68 0.20 -9.08
C GLU A 186 58.80 1.45 -9.32
N TYR A 187 58.66 2.31 -8.31
CA TYR A 187 57.83 3.52 -8.38
C TYR A 187 58.64 4.79 -8.63
N LEU A 188 59.92 4.67 -9.01
CA LEU A 188 60.81 5.77 -9.38
C LEU A 188 61.06 5.88 -10.90
N GLU A 189 60.53 4.94 -11.69
CA GLU A 189 60.75 4.92 -13.14
C GLU A 189 60.21 6.17 -13.84
N LEU A 190 61.06 6.76 -14.69
CA LEU A 190 60.77 7.95 -15.49
C LEU A 190 60.91 7.58 -16.97
N SER A 191 59.77 7.45 -17.64
CA SER A 191 59.65 7.00 -19.04
C SER A 191 59.56 8.14 -20.05
N CYS A 192 59.79 9.40 -19.63
CA CYS A 192 59.67 10.58 -20.50
C CYS A 192 61.04 11.09 -20.94
N GLU A 193 61.14 11.65 -22.15
CA GLU A 193 62.41 12.19 -22.68
C GLU A 193 62.89 13.45 -21.95
N GLU A 194 62.02 14.10 -21.17
CA GLU A 194 62.26 15.42 -20.55
C GLU A 194 62.60 15.33 -19.05
N VAL A 195 63.09 14.17 -18.57
CA VAL A 195 63.42 13.93 -17.17
C VAL A 195 64.21 15.07 -16.53
N GLU A 196 65.26 15.55 -17.21
CA GLU A 196 66.15 16.54 -16.63
C GLU A 196 65.47 17.88 -16.39
N LYS A 197 64.62 18.34 -17.32
CA LYS A 197 63.85 19.58 -17.14
C LYS A 197 62.80 19.45 -16.03
N ILE A 198 62.17 18.29 -15.93
CA ILE A 198 61.20 18.01 -14.85
C ILE A 198 61.91 17.99 -13.51
N ARG A 199 63.10 17.39 -13.44
CA ARG A 199 63.97 17.38 -12.25
C ARG A 199 64.40 18.78 -11.85
N GLU A 200 64.88 19.59 -12.78
CA GLU A 200 65.25 20.99 -12.52
C GLU A 200 64.07 21.78 -11.94
N LEU A 201 62.88 21.63 -12.51
CA LEU A 201 61.67 22.27 -12.00
C LEU A 201 61.33 21.75 -10.59
N ALA A 202 61.36 20.44 -10.37
CA ALA A 202 61.06 19.83 -9.08
C ALA A 202 62.05 20.25 -7.99
N LEU A 203 63.35 20.27 -8.28
CA LEU A 203 64.39 20.74 -7.36
C LEU A 203 64.19 22.22 -7.00
N LYS A 204 63.84 23.06 -7.98
CA LYS A 204 63.53 24.47 -7.74
C LYS A 204 62.28 24.65 -6.88
N VAL A 205 61.23 23.88 -7.14
CA VAL A 205 59.96 23.94 -6.38
C VAL A 205 60.13 23.46 -4.95
N THR A 206 61.04 22.51 -4.72
CA THR A 206 61.28 21.87 -3.43
C THR A 206 62.46 22.46 -2.67
N GLU A 207 63.01 23.59 -3.14
CA GLU A 207 64.10 24.29 -2.49
C GLU A 207 63.66 24.75 -1.08
N GLY A 208 64.42 24.32 -0.06
CA GLY A 208 64.13 24.64 1.35
C GLY A 208 63.26 23.64 2.10
N ALA A 209 62.75 22.58 1.46
CA ALA A 209 62.00 21.52 2.14
C ALA A 209 62.86 20.78 3.17
N GLU A 210 62.34 20.58 4.39
CA GLU A 210 63.00 19.89 5.50
C GLU A 210 62.96 18.36 5.34
N ASN A 211 61.95 17.82 4.67
CA ASN A 211 61.75 16.38 4.49
C ASN A 211 61.01 16.03 3.18
N ASP A 212 60.93 14.75 2.83
CA ASP A 212 60.36 14.31 1.54
C ASP A 212 58.84 14.54 1.45
N TYR A 213 58.13 14.51 2.59
CA TYR A 213 56.70 14.83 2.61
C TYR A 213 56.47 16.31 2.29
N GLU A 214 57.29 17.20 2.85
CA GLU A 214 57.24 18.62 2.54
C GLU A 214 57.57 18.87 1.06
N LYS A 215 58.57 18.18 0.49
CA LYS A 215 58.83 18.24 -0.96
C LYS A 215 57.59 17.89 -1.79
N ALA A 216 56.94 16.76 -1.47
CA ALA A 216 55.72 16.35 -2.15
C ALA A 216 54.60 17.40 -1.97
N LYS A 217 54.45 17.95 -0.76
CA LYS A 217 53.44 18.98 -0.49
C LYS A 217 53.70 20.28 -1.25
N MET A 218 54.96 20.73 -1.32
CA MET A 218 55.35 21.89 -2.11
C MET A 218 55.10 21.68 -3.60
N ILE A 219 55.33 20.47 -4.13
CA ILE A 219 54.98 20.13 -5.52
C ILE A 219 53.46 20.19 -5.73
N GLU A 220 52.66 19.62 -4.81
CA GLU A 220 51.20 19.67 -4.85
C GLU A 220 50.70 21.13 -4.89
N GLU A 221 51.19 21.95 -3.97
CA GLU A 221 50.82 23.36 -3.84
C GLU A 221 51.30 24.20 -5.03
N PHE A 222 52.51 23.94 -5.53
CA PHE A 222 53.03 24.60 -6.72
C PHE A 222 52.12 24.34 -7.93
N LEU A 223 51.74 23.08 -8.17
CA LEU A 223 50.84 22.73 -9.25
C LEU A 223 49.46 23.40 -9.06
N LYS A 224 48.89 23.34 -7.86
CA LYS A 224 47.60 24.01 -7.53
C LYS A 224 47.62 25.52 -7.77
N ASN A 225 48.72 26.18 -7.40
CA ASN A 225 48.79 27.64 -7.38
C ASN A 225 49.24 28.24 -8.73
N ASN A 226 49.97 27.48 -9.56
CA ASN A 226 50.61 28.01 -10.77
C ASN A 226 50.00 27.51 -12.09
N TYR A 227 49.06 26.55 -12.03
CA TYR A 227 48.46 25.91 -13.21
C TYR A 227 46.94 26.03 -13.16
N GLU A 228 46.30 26.05 -14.32
CA GLU A 228 44.84 26.19 -14.44
C GLU A 228 44.18 24.83 -14.71
N TYR A 229 43.09 24.52 -14.00
CA TYR A 229 42.25 23.38 -14.35
C TYR A 229 41.35 23.72 -15.55
N GLY A 230 41.45 22.94 -16.63
CA GLY A 230 40.56 23.06 -17.78
C GLY A 230 41.00 22.22 -18.98
N PHE A 231 40.12 22.12 -19.98
CA PHE A 231 40.40 21.41 -21.22
C PHE A 231 41.34 22.21 -22.11
N THR A 232 42.33 21.53 -22.68
CA THR A 232 43.19 22.02 -23.76
C THR A 232 43.60 20.84 -24.63
N THR A 233 43.96 21.12 -25.88
CA THR A 233 44.59 20.14 -26.76
C THR A 233 46.08 20.04 -26.46
N TYR A 234 46.60 18.82 -26.61
CA TYR A 234 48.00 18.47 -26.42
C TYR A 234 48.54 17.79 -27.68
N GLY A 235 49.80 18.05 -28.01
CA GLY A 235 50.53 17.32 -29.05
C GLY A 235 51.08 15.99 -28.55
N SER A 236 52.17 15.53 -29.16
CA SER A 236 52.79 14.24 -28.86
C SER A 236 53.50 14.17 -27.50
N LYS A 237 53.72 15.31 -26.84
CA LYS A 237 54.40 15.41 -25.53
C LYS A 237 53.51 16.07 -24.47
N PRO A 238 52.42 15.42 -24.05
CA PRO A 238 51.38 16.05 -23.20
C PRO A 238 51.90 16.53 -21.84
N LEU A 239 52.82 15.78 -21.21
CA LEU A 239 53.39 16.16 -19.92
C LEU A 239 54.25 17.42 -20.01
N TYR A 240 55.13 17.50 -21.01
CA TYR A 240 55.98 18.68 -21.21
C TYR A 240 55.18 19.91 -21.60
N GLU A 241 54.24 19.74 -22.53
CA GLU A 241 53.33 20.81 -22.89
C GLU A 241 52.54 21.30 -21.68
N PHE A 242 52.09 20.40 -20.79
CA PHE A 242 51.39 20.82 -19.57
C PHE A 242 52.31 21.62 -18.65
N LEU A 243 53.47 21.06 -18.30
CA LEU A 243 54.40 21.64 -17.32
C LEU A 243 55.00 22.98 -17.77
N PHE A 244 55.39 23.10 -19.03
CA PHE A 244 56.26 24.18 -19.49
C PHE A 244 55.62 25.12 -20.51
N VAL A 245 54.55 24.71 -21.19
CA VAL A 245 53.97 25.49 -22.31
C VAL A 245 52.58 26.01 -21.96
N LYS A 246 51.63 25.10 -21.74
CA LYS A 246 50.20 25.38 -21.59
C LYS A 246 49.84 25.80 -20.17
N LYS A 247 50.46 25.17 -19.17
CA LYS A 247 50.13 25.34 -17.74
C LYS A 247 48.63 25.23 -17.43
N LYS A 248 47.89 24.47 -18.24
CA LYS A 248 46.44 24.31 -18.16
C LYS A 248 46.05 22.90 -18.54
N GLY A 249 45.33 22.17 -17.70
CA GLY A 249 44.97 20.78 -17.99
C GLY A 249 43.86 20.22 -17.12
N ILE A 250 43.43 19.00 -17.40
CA ILE A 250 42.53 18.22 -16.54
C ILE A 250 43.29 17.42 -15.46
N CYS A 251 42.56 16.81 -14.53
CA CYS A 251 43.10 16.09 -13.35
C CYS A 251 44.20 15.08 -13.71
N LYS A 252 44.04 14.35 -14.82
CA LYS A 252 45.07 13.45 -15.35
C LYS A 252 46.44 14.14 -15.53
N HIS A 253 46.50 15.34 -16.11
CA HIS A 253 47.76 16.03 -16.33
C HIS A 253 48.41 16.50 -15.02
N PHE A 254 47.59 16.97 -14.08
CA PHE A 254 48.04 17.36 -12.75
C PHE A 254 48.61 16.16 -11.97
N ALA A 255 47.88 15.05 -11.93
CA ALA A 255 48.34 13.80 -11.32
C ALA A 255 49.63 13.30 -11.99
N THR A 256 49.71 13.29 -13.32
CA THR A 256 50.93 12.90 -14.04
C THR A 256 52.11 13.80 -13.68
N ALA A 257 51.92 15.13 -13.70
CA ALA A 257 52.97 16.09 -13.40
C ALA A 257 53.50 15.92 -11.97
N PHE A 258 52.59 15.77 -11.01
CA PHE A 258 52.97 15.51 -9.62
C PHE A 258 53.79 14.24 -9.50
N VAL A 259 53.31 13.13 -10.06
CA VAL A 259 54.02 11.84 -9.98
C VAL A 259 55.42 11.95 -10.60
N MET A 260 55.53 12.56 -11.77
CA MET A 260 56.81 12.69 -12.48
C MET A 260 57.78 13.65 -11.78
N MET A 261 57.28 14.75 -11.20
CA MET A 261 58.10 15.65 -10.39
C MET A 261 58.60 14.96 -9.11
N CYS A 262 57.72 14.24 -8.39
CA CYS A 262 58.11 13.46 -7.20
C CYS A 262 59.17 12.40 -7.53
N ARG A 263 58.94 11.59 -8.58
CA ARG A 263 59.90 10.57 -9.03
C ARG A 263 61.24 11.18 -9.42
N SER A 264 61.26 12.36 -10.05
CA SER A 264 62.48 13.04 -10.48
C SER A 264 63.40 13.48 -9.33
N VAL A 265 62.85 13.67 -8.13
CA VAL A 265 63.58 14.03 -6.89
C VAL A 265 63.66 12.87 -5.89
N GLY A 266 63.42 11.63 -6.35
CA GLY A 266 63.63 10.42 -5.55
C GLY A 266 62.46 10.02 -4.64
N ILE A 267 61.27 10.59 -4.83
CA ILE A 267 60.07 10.23 -4.08
C ILE A 267 59.25 9.23 -4.92
N PRO A 268 59.10 7.96 -4.50
CA PRO A 268 58.31 7.01 -5.26
C PRO A 268 56.84 7.42 -5.27
N ALA A 269 56.23 7.44 -6.45
CA ALA A 269 54.87 7.93 -6.63
C ALA A 269 54.12 7.15 -7.71
N ARG A 270 52.79 7.15 -7.67
CA ARG A 270 51.90 6.52 -8.66
C ARG A 270 50.64 7.33 -8.89
N ALA A 271 49.97 7.10 -10.02
CA ALA A 271 48.66 7.68 -10.29
C ALA A 271 47.53 6.76 -9.77
N VAL A 272 46.40 7.37 -9.38
CA VAL A 272 45.20 6.65 -8.94
C VAL A 272 43.99 7.18 -9.69
N PHE A 273 43.10 6.29 -10.11
CA PHE A 273 41.92 6.60 -10.92
C PHE A 273 40.65 6.12 -10.23
N GLY A 274 39.61 6.95 -10.23
CA GLY A 274 38.34 6.64 -9.59
C GLY A 274 37.37 7.82 -9.58
N TYR A 275 36.70 8.05 -8.45
CA TYR A 275 35.73 9.13 -8.27
C TYR A 275 36.08 10.01 -7.07
N LEU A 276 35.89 11.33 -7.22
CA LEU A 276 36.00 12.29 -6.13
C LEU A 276 34.61 12.70 -5.63
N ALA A 277 34.25 12.19 -4.46
CA ALA A 277 33.00 12.50 -3.78
C ALA A 277 33.17 13.68 -2.81
N LYS A 278 32.05 14.32 -2.43
CA LYS A 278 32.03 15.25 -1.30
C LYS A 278 32.21 14.48 0.03
N PRO A 279 32.97 15.00 0.99
CA PRO A 279 33.18 14.39 2.30
C PRO A 279 31.98 14.67 3.22
N VAL A 280 30.84 14.05 2.93
CA VAL A 280 29.58 14.24 3.69
C VAL A 280 29.08 12.92 4.26
N GLU A 281 28.53 12.97 5.47
CA GLU A 281 27.99 11.78 6.15
C GLU A 281 26.68 11.28 5.52
N TYR A 282 25.89 12.19 4.94
CA TYR A 282 24.60 11.87 4.31
C TYR A 282 24.74 11.32 2.89
N ASN A 283 23.68 10.69 2.39
CA ASN A 283 23.66 10.08 1.07
C ASN A 283 23.93 11.10 -0.05
N GLN A 284 24.95 10.85 -0.86
CA GLN A 284 25.35 11.61 -2.03
C GLN A 284 25.20 10.76 -3.29
N THR A 285 24.59 11.33 -4.32
CA THR A 285 24.65 10.75 -5.67
C THR A 285 26.00 11.10 -6.30
N VAL A 286 26.78 10.09 -6.70
CA VAL A 286 28.02 10.27 -7.45
C VAL A 286 27.72 10.23 -8.93
N LEU A 287 28.14 11.28 -9.64
CA LEU A 287 27.92 11.47 -11.07
C LEU A 287 29.15 11.01 -11.87
N ALA A 288 28.95 10.63 -13.14
CA ALA A 288 30.06 10.30 -14.04
C ALA A 288 31.04 11.48 -14.22
N SER A 289 30.54 12.73 -14.13
CA SER A 289 31.37 13.94 -14.15
C SER A 289 32.26 14.12 -12.91
N GLN A 290 32.11 13.28 -11.88
CA GLN A 290 32.98 13.23 -10.70
C GLN A 290 34.12 12.20 -10.84
N ALA A 291 34.27 11.57 -12.00
CA ALA A 291 35.46 10.79 -12.32
C ALA A 291 36.72 11.66 -12.15
N HIS A 292 37.72 11.14 -11.44
CA HIS A 292 38.89 11.90 -11.02
C HIS A 292 40.17 11.06 -11.07
N ALA A 293 41.30 11.75 -11.23
CA ALA A 293 42.63 11.18 -11.17
C ALA A 293 43.48 12.00 -10.20
N TRP A 294 44.12 11.32 -9.26
CA TRP A 294 45.00 11.92 -8.26
C TRP A 294 46.30 11.10 -8.16
N ALA A 295 47.16 11.44 -7.20
CA ALA A 295 48.44 10.79 -7.02
C ALA A 295 48.61 10.22 -5.61
N GLU A 296 49.48 9.22 -5.50
CA GLU A 296 49.99 8.75 -4.22
C GLU A 296 51.52 8.78 -4.23
N ALA A 297 52.13 9.12 -3.09
CA ALA A 297 53.56 8.99 -2.86
C ALA A 297 53.84 8.04 -1.69
N LYS A 298 54.93 7.25 -1.78
CA LYS A 298 55.24 6.18 -0.83
C LYS A 298 56.24 6.63 0.23
N PHE A 299 55.81 6.61 1.49
CA PHE A 299 56.59 6.94 2.67
C PHE A 299 56.78 5.71 3.56
N GLU A 300 57.63 5.81 4.58
CA GLU A 300 57.92 4.70 5.50
C GLU A 300 56.66 4.09 6.13
N ASN A 301 55.63 4.90 6.38
CA ASN A 301 54.36 4.48 6.98
C ASN A 301 53.25 4.16 5.94
N GLY A 302 53.62 4.00 4.66
CA GLY A 302 52.71 3.61 3.59
C GLY A 302 52.52 4.69 2.52
N TRP A 303 51.51 4.47 1.66
CA TRP A 303 51.16 5.43 0.63
C TRP A 303 50.44 6.64 1.24
N VAL A 304 50.68 7.83 0.71
CA VAL A 304 49.97 9.06 1.08
C VAL A 304 49.34 9.67 -0.17
N GLU A 305 48.07 10.04 -0.09
CA GLU A 305 47.34 10.66 -1.21
C GLU A 305 47.68 12.15 -1.33
N PHE A 306 47.86 12.59 -2.57
CA PHE A 306 48.02 13.99 -2.96
C PHE A 306 47.10 14.24 -4.16
N ASP A 307 46.33 15.33 -4.10
CA ASP A 307 45.53 15.77 -5.23
C ASP A 307 46.09 17.11 -5.71
N PRO A 308 47.03 17.13 -6.66
CA PRO A 308 47.62 18.36 -7.21
C PRO A 308 46.63 19.21 -8.02
N THR A 309 45.40 18.74 -8.22
CA THR A 309 44.41 19.41 -9.05
C THR A 309 43.83 20.61 -8.29
N PRO A 310 43.91 21.84 -8.84
CA PRO A 310 43.24 22.99 -8.24
C PRO A 310 41.72 22.84 -8.39
N ALA A 311 40.99 23.49 -7.49
CA ALA A 311 39.54 23.56 -7.62
C ALA A 311 39.17 24.15 -9.00
N PRO A 312 38.25 23.52 -9.75
CA PRO A 312 37.89 24.00 -11.07
C PRO A 312 37.33 25.42 -10.97
N LYS A 313 37.88 26.34 -11.77
CA LYS A 313 37.26 27.66 -11.99
C LYS A 313 36.04 27.45 -12.89
N ARG A 314 34.89 27.26 -12.27
CA ARG A 314 33.63 27.07 -12.98
C ARG A 314 33.03 28.43 -13.33
N ILE A 315 32.54 28.55 -14.55
CA ILE A 315 31.79 29.73 -14.99
C ILE A 315 30.47 29.71 -14.24
N ARG A 316 30.13 30.82 -13.59
CA ARG A 316 28.85 30.95 -12.88
C ARG A 316 27.72 30.84 -13.90
N THR A 317 26.72 30.03 -13.57
CA THR A 317 25.50 29.91 -14.36
C THR A 317 24.31 30.48 -13.60
N VAL A 318 23.30 30.88 -14.35
CA VAL A 318 21.99 31.27 -13.84
C VAL A 318 20.95 30.48 -14.61
N THR A 319 20.13 29.73 -13.90
CA THR A 319 19.01 28.98 -14.49
C THR A 319 17.73 29.77 -14.31
N GLU A 320 17.04 30.06 -15.41
CA GLU A 320 15.77 30.78 -15.43
C GLU A 320 14.72 29.89 -16.10
N ILE A 321 13.58 29.65 -15.43
CA ILE A 321 12.40 29.15 -16.13
C ILE A 321 11.77 30.35 -16.84
N THR A 322 11.73 30.30 -18.17
CA THR A 322 11.18 31.36 -19.03
C THR A 322 9.70 31.17 -19.28
N TYR A 323 9.19 29.94 -19.11
CA TYR A 323 7.78 29.61 -19.21
C TYR A 323 7.47 28.37 -18.38
N ALA A 324 6.38 28.41 -17.63
CA ALA A 324 5.73 27.23 -17.11
C ALA A 324 4.23 27.42 -17.27
N ASP A 325 3.48 26.35 -17.56
CA ASP A 325 2.03 26.47 -17.65
C ASP A 325 1.47 27.03 -16.34
N PRO A 326 0.71 28.13 -16.38
CA PRO A 326 0.23 28.78 -15.16
C PRO A 326 -0.83 27.93 -14.45
N VAL A 327 -1.56 27.08 -15.19
CA VAL A 327 -2.58 26.17 -14.66
C VAL A 327 -2.50 24.86 -15.44
N VAL A 328 -2.46 23.73 -14.72
CA VAL A 328 -2.45 22.38 -15.30
C VAL A 328 -3.45 21.52 -14.55
N ARG A 329 -4.27 20.75 -15.26
CA ARG A 329 -5.22 19.83 -14.62
C ARG A 329 -4.50 18.55 -14.21
N GLN A 330 -4.99 17.91 -13.15
CA GLN A 330 -4.45 16.62 -12.72
C GLN A 330 -4.51 15.60 -13.87
N GLY A 331 -3.38 14.96 -14.17
CA GLY A 331 -3.24 14.02 -15.28
C GLY A 331 -2.91 14.64 -16.64
N GLU A 332 -2.94 15.97 -16.76
CA GLU A 332 -2.49 16.69 -17.95
C GLU A 332 -0.99 16.99 -17.92
N ASN A 333 -0.48 17.41 -19.08
CA ASN A 333 0.93 17.75 -19.27
C ASN A 333 1.21 19.16 -18.75
N LEU A 334 2.18 19.29 -17.84
CA LEU A 334 2.85 20.52 -17.48
C LEU A 334 4.06 20.72 -18.39
N THR A 335 4.07 21.80 -19.15
CA THR A 335 5.22 22.27 -19.90
C THR A 335 6.02 23.24 -19.06
N VAL A 336 7.34 23.02 -19.01
CA VAL A 336 8.32 23.89 -18.36
C VAL A 336 9.44 24.16 -19.34
N ARG A 337 9.70 25.42 -19.65
CA ARG A 337 10.79 25.86 -20.52
C ARG A 337 11.67 26.83 -19.78
N GLY A 338 12.95 26.79 -20.05
CA GLY A 338 13.88 27.72 -19.47
C GLY A 338 15.19 27.80 -20.19
N VAL A 339 16.05 28.66 -19.66
CA VAL A 339 17.38 28.91 -20.16
C VAL A 339 18.39 28.80 -19.03
N VAL A 340 19.56 28.25 -19.35
CA VAL A 340 20.74 28.30 -18.49
C VAL A 340 21.70 29.28 -19.15
N LYS A 341 21.91 30.42 -18.49
CA LYS A 341 22.85 31.46 -18.93
C LYS A 341 24.17 31.28 -18.19
N ALA A 342 25.26 31.65 -18.82
CA ALA A 342 26.58 31.73 -18.21
C ALA A 342 27.23 33.06 -18.55
N GLU A 343 28.18 33.51 -17.72
CA GLU A 343 28.96 34.73 -17.97
C GLU A 343 29.78 34.64 -19.27
N SER A 344 30.18 33.43 -19.67
CA SER A 344 30.80 33.14 -20.96
C SER A 344 30.57 31.68 -21.37
N GLY A 345 30.55 31.40 -22.68
CA GLY A 345 30.25 30.07 -23.21
C GLY A 345 28.76 29.73 -23.21
N VAL A 346 28.40 28.59 -23.80
CA VAL A 346 27.01 28.10 -23.89
C VAL A 346 26.86 26.87 -22.99
N PRO A 347 26.03 26.93 -21.94
CA PRO A 347 25.79 25.78 -21.06
C PRO A 347 25.20 24.58 -21.80
N SER A 348 25.73 23.40 -21.46
CA SER A 348 25.22 22.09 -21.87
C SER A 348 25.20 21.15 -20.66
N GLY A 349 24.39 20.10 -20.69
CA GLY A 349 24.22 19.18 -19.55
C GLY A 349 22.75 18.85 -19.32
N TYR A 350 22.33 18.80 -18.06
CA TYR A 350 20.94 18.47 -17.70
C TYR A 350 20.40 19.39 -16.62
N VAL A 351 19.08 19.56 -16.62
CA VAL A 351 18.29 20.26 -15.61
C VAL A 351 17.30 19.28 -14.99
N GLU A 352 17.33 19.17 -13.68
CA GLU A 352 16.31 18.50 -12.88
C GLU A 352 15.14 19.45 -12.68
N ILE A 353 13.91 18.98 -12.92
CA ILE A 353 12.69 19.74 -12.66
C ILE A 353 12.00 19.15 -11.44
N TYR A 354 11.86 19.93 -10.38
CA TYR A 354 11.19 19.57 -9.14
C TYR A 354 9.84 20.26 -9.01
N ILE A 355 8.91 19.58 -8.35
CA ILE A 355 7.70 20.18 -7.79
C ILE A 355 7.81 20.17 -6.26
N LYS A 356 7.62 21.34 -5.64
CA LYS A 356 7.82 21.58 -4.21
C LYS A 356 6.62 22.29 -3.61
N ARG A 357 6.16 21.92 -2.41
CA ARG A 357 5.10 22.69 -1.72
C ARG A 357 5.66 23.98 -1.13
N ASP A 358 6.81 23.88 -0.48
CA ASP A 358 7.61 25.01 0.00
C ASP A 358 9.02 24.96 -0.62
N LYS A 359 9.63 26.13 -0.83
CA LYS A 359 10.97 26.26 -1.42
C LYS A 359 12.05 25.51 -0.63
N ASN A 360 11.86 25.41 0.68
CA ASN A 360 12.81 24.83 1.62
C ASN A 360 12.59 23.33 1.88
N GLU A 361 11.56 22.73 1.29
CA GLU A 361 11.31 21.29 1.40
C GLU A 361 12.01 20.50 0.29
N ASP A 362 12.24 19.22 0.56
CA ASP A 362 12.66 18.25 -0.44
C ASP A 362 11.53 18.08 -1.48
N GLY A 363 11.82 18.44 -2.73
CA GLY A 363 10.86 18.41 -3.81
C GLY A 363 10.71 17.02 -4.42
N LYS A 364 9.54 16.75 -4.99
CA LYS A 364 9.37 15.57 -5.85
C LYS A 364 10.00 15.87 -7.21
N LEU A 365 10.99 15.07 -7.61
CA LEU A 365 11.56 15.14 -8.96
C LEU A 365 10.47 14.75 -9.97
N LEU A 366 10.16 15.67 -10.89
CA LEU A 366 9.21 15.44 -11.98
C LEU A 366 9.92 14.78 -13.18
N THR A 367 11.06 15.32 -13.59
CA THR A 367 11.82 14.82 -14.74
C THR A 367 13.24 15.40 -14.79
N LEU A 368 14.09 14.83 -15.65
CA LEU A 368 15.44 15.28 -15.98
C LEU A 368 15.50 15.59 -17.48
N VAL A 369 15.95 16.79 -17.86
CA VAL A 369 15.89 17.27 -19.25
C VAL A 369 17.27 17.76 -19.72
N PRO A 370 17.71 17.42 -20.95
CA PRO A 370 18.96 17.94 -21.49
C PRO A 370 18.90 19.44 -21.75
N VAL A 371 20.04 20.11 -21.60
CA VAL A 371 20.25 21.51 -21.97
C VAL A 371 20.94 21.56 -23.33
N GLU A 372 20.22 22.06 -24.33
CA GLU A 372 20.71 22.23 -25.69
C GLU A 372 20.79 23.72 -26.02
N ASN A 373 21.98 24.18 -26.40
CA ASN A 373 22.24 25.59 -26.70
C ASN A 373 21.80 26.55 -25.56
N GLY A 374 22.01 26.14 -24.30
CA GLY A 374 21.58 26.92 -23.14
C GLY A 374 20.07 26.93 -22.90
N MET A 375 19.28 26.11 -23.58
CA MET A 375 17.83 26.01 -23.40
C MET A 375 17.43 24.62 -22.91
N PHE A 376 16.37 24.53 -22.11
CA PHE A 376 15.73 23.27 -21.71
C PHE A 376 14.22 23.35 -21.88
N ASN A 377 13.60 22.22 -22.24
CA ASN A 377 12.15 22.11 -22.43
C ASN A 377 11.67 20.75 -21.91
N ALA A 378 10.81 20.78 -20.90
CA ALA A 378 10.21 19.63 -20.26
C ALA A 378 8.71 19.60 -20.53
N THR A 379 8.16 18.41 -20.75
CA THR A 379 6.72 18.17 -20.72
C THR A 379 6.47 16.95 -19.83
N VAL A 380 5.75 17.13 -18.72
CA VAL A 380 5.59 16.10 -17.70
C VAL A 380 4.16 16.03 -17.20
N LYS A 381 3.60 14.83 -17.03
CA LYS A 381 2.28 14.66 -16.44
C LYS A 381 2.30 14.89 -14.94
N VAL A 382 1.39 15.72 -14.44
CA VAL A 382 1.29 16.03 -13.02
C VAL A 382 0.05 15.38 -12.43
N ASN A 383 0.24 14.37 -11.58
CA ASN A 383 -0.85 13.65 -10.91
C ASN A 383 -1.15 14.18 -9.49
N THR A 384 -0.65 15.35 -9.13
CA THR A 384 -0.86 15.95 -7.81
C THR A 384 -1.60 17.28 -7.92
N THR A 385 -2.29 17.67 -6.85
CA THR A 385 -3.15 18.86 -6.74
C THR A 385 -2.71 19.73 -5.55
N GLY A 386 -2.82 21.05 -5.66
CA GLY A 386 -2.37 22.04 -4.67
C GLY A 386 -1.40 23.11 -5.23
N GLU A 387 -0.98 24.06 -4.39
CA GLU A 387 0.02 25.08 -4.74
C GLU A 387 1.43 24.47 -4.65
N TYR A 388 2.21 24.59 -5.72
CA TYR A 388 3.58 24.09 -5.77
C TYR A 388 4.50 25.04 -6.53
N HIS A 389 5.72 25.18 -6.03
CA HIS A 389 6.85 25.75 -6.74
C HIS A 389 7.41 24.75 -7.75
N ILE A 390 7.60 25.21 -8.99
CA ILE A 390 8.41 24.49 -9.98
C ILE A 390 9.82 25.04 -9.91
N VAL A 391 10.77 24.16 -9.61
CA VAL A 391 12.18 24.51 -9.41
C VAL A 391 13.00 23.75 -10.43
N ALA A 392 13.78 24.49 -11.23
CA ALA A 392 14.74 23.92 -12.17
C ALA A 392 16.15 23.98 -11.55
N HIS A 393 16.80 22.84 -11.43
CA HIS A 393 18.17 22.72 -10.94
C HIS A 393 19.07 22.25 -12.06
N TYR A 394 19.93 23.15 -12.55
CA TYR A 394 20.99 22.79 -13.48
C TYR A 394 22.14 22.12 -12.72
N LEU A 395 22.47 20.88 -13.10
CA LEU A 395 23.47 20.05 -12.42
C LEU A 395 24.91 20.58 -12.56
N GLY A 396 25.16 21.50 -13.50
CA GLY A 396 26.50 21.98 -13.81
C GLY A 396 27.30 21.02 -14.69
N SER A 397 28.57 21.34 -14.89
CA SER A 397 29.55 20.49 -15.57
C SER A 397 30.95 20.80 -15.03
N MET A 398 32.00 20.19 -15.59
CA MET A 398 33.38 20.60 -15.27
C MET A 398 33.64 22.09 -15.56
N LEU A 399 32.97 22.67 -16.56
CA LEU A 399 33.16 24.07 -16.98
C LEU A 399 32.15 25.03 -16.33
N PHE A 400 30.94 24.56 -16.05
CA PHE A 400 29.83 25.38 -15.58
C PHE A 400 29.42 25.03 -14.14
N SER A 401 29.20 26.03 -13.30
CA SER A 401 28.66 25.82 -11.95
C SER A 401 27.23 25.29 -12.03
N SER A 402 26.80 24.52 -11.03
CA SER A 402 25.38 24.25 -10.85
C SER A 402 24.63 25.54 -10.49
N SER A 403 23.36 25.64 -10.84
CA SER A 403 22.52 26.78 -10.49
C SER A 403 21.05 26.36 -10.39
N TRP A 404 20.28 27.11 -9.59
CA TRP A 404 18.87 26.87 -9.34
C TRP A 404 18.04 28.01 -9.94
N SER A 405 16.82 27.73 -10.35
CA SER A 405 15.80 28.73 -10.67
C SER A 405 14.87 28.95 -9.49
N ASP A 406 14.42 30.20 -9.29
CA ASP A 406 13.46 30.58 -8.24
C ASP A 406 12.15 31.28 -8.73
N PRO A 407 11.44 30.86 -9.81
CA PRO A 407 10.14 31.46 -10.13
C PRO A 407 8.94 30.80 -9.42
N VAL A 408 7.87 31.58 -9.23
CA VAL A 408 6.61 31.18 -8.58
C VAL A 408 5.58 30.81 -9.65
N VAL A 409 4.88 29.68 -9.49
CA VAL A 409 3.73 29.27 -10.34
C VAL A 409 2.56 28.94 -9.41
N LYS A 410 1.36 29.46 -9.70
CA LYS A 410 0.14 29.24 -8.91
C LYS A 410 -0.76 28.21 -9.59
N ILE A 411 -0.84 26.99 -9.07
CA ILE A 411 -1.66 25.92 -9.66
C ILE A 411 -3.06 25.94 -9.04
N TYR A 412 -4.09 26.24 -9.83
CA TYR A 412 -5.48 26.28 -9.36
C TYR A 412 -6.16 24.90 -9.47
N GLY A 413 -6.98 24.55 -8.48
CA GLY A 413 -7.88 23.40 -8.54
C GLY A 413 -9.09 23.67 -9.43
N VAL A 414 -9.47 22.68 -10.26
CA VAL A 414 -10.72 22.72 -11.04
C VAL A 414 -11.80 21.99 -10.24
N PRO A 415 -12.83 22.68 -9.72
CA PRO A 415 -13.91 22.02 -9.02
C PRO A 415 -14.85 21.30 -9.98
N GLU A 416 -15.29 20.12 -9.58
CA GLU A 416 -16.37 19.40 -10.25
C GLU A 416 -17.68 19.69 -9.53
N ILE A 417 -18.74 19.99 -10.29
CA ILE A 417 -20.10 20.10 -9.79
C ILE A 417 -20.85 18.84 -10.20
N ARG A 418 -21.23 18.01 -9.23
CA ARG A 418 -22.12 16.87 -9.45
C ARG A 418 -23.51 17.22 -8.95
N VAL A 419 -24.49 17.11 -9.83
CA VAL A 419 -25.88 17.45 -9.53
C VAL A 419 -26.72 16.20 -9.62
N ASN A 420 -27.45 15.90 -8.56
CA ASN A 420 -28.45 14.85 -8.55
C ASN A 420 -29.76 15.44 -9.09
N LEU A 421 -29.90 15.42 -10.42
CA LEU A 421 -31.06 15.94 -11.12
C LEU A 421 -31.33 15.11 -12.39
N SER A 422 -32.49 14.47 -12.44
CA SER A 422 -32.93 13.66 -13.57
C SER A 422 -33.36 14.50 -14.77
N ASP A 423 -33.50 13.87 -15.94
CA ASP A 423 -34.01 14.55 -17.15
C ASP A 423 -35.49 14.93 -17.04
N ARG A 424 -36.26 14.17 -16.23
CA ARG A 424 -37.68 14.40 -15.94
C ARG A 424 -37.91 14.52 -14.44
N VAL A 425 -38.73 15.47 -14.02
CA VAL A 425 -39.05 15.72 -12.61
C VAL A 425 -40.55 15.96 -12.43
N ALA A 426 -41.09 15.74 -11.22
CA ALA A 426 -42.47 16.11 -10.93
C ALA A 426 -42.64 17.64 -10.91
N ALA A 427 -43.72 18.13 -11.52
CA ALA A 427 -44.12 19.54 -11.41
C ALA A 427 -44.48 19.90 -9.95
N GLY A 428 -44.23 21.17 -9.58
CA GLY A 428 -44.35 21.67 -8.22
C GLY A 428 -43.00 21.74 -7.50
N ARG A 429 -42.98 21.34 -6.22
CA ARG A 429 -41.80 21.46 -5.36
C ARG A 429 -40.71 20.45 -5.73
N CYS A 430 -39.61 20.94 -6.29
CA CYS A 430 -38.46 20.16 -6.73
C CYS A 430 -37.24 20.43 -5.82
N LEU A 431 -36.57 19.36 -5.37
CA LEU A 431 -35.30 19.43 -4.66
C LEU A 431 -34.15 19.23 -5.66
N ILE A 432 -33.31 20.24 -5.81
CA ILE A 432 -32.08 20.18 -6.59
C ILE A 432 -30.92 20.11 -5.61
N SER A 433 -30.31 18.93 -5.50
CA SER A 433 -29.19 18.68 -4.61
C SER A 433 -27.94 18.29 -5.39
N GLY A 434 -26.77 18.56 -4.83
CA GLY A 434 -25.51 18.16 -5.44
C GLY A 434 -24.33 18.43 -4.54
N SER A 435 -23.14 18.20 -5.10
CA SER A 435 -21.89 18.49 -4.45
C SER A 435 -20.97 19.29 -5.37
N VAL A 436 -20.18 20.16 -4.76
CA VAL A 436 -19.03 20.82 -5.39
C VAL A 436 -17.81 20.33 -4.63
N PHE A 437 -16.89 19.65 -5.33
CA PHE A 437 -15.73 19.06 -4.69
C PHE A 437 -14.49 19.18 -5.56
N THR A 438 -13.34 19.16 -4.90
CA THR A 438 -12.01 18.96 -5.49
C THR A 438 -11.30 17.85 -4.71
N ASP A 439 -9.98 17.77 -4.82
CA ASP A 439 -9.10 17.01 -3.94
C ASP A 439 -9.19 17.42 -2.45
N LYS A 440 -9.79 18.57 -2.15
CA LYS A 440 -10.01 19.11 -0.82
C LYS A 440 -11.50 19.41 -0.60
N PRO A 441 -11.98 19.34 0.66
CA PRO A 441 -13.33 19.78 0.99
C PRO A 441 -13.46 21.28 0.71
N LEU A 442 -14.52 21.67 -0.02
CA LEU A 442 -14.79 23.05 -0.42
C LEU A 442 -15.95 23.63 0.38
N ASN A 443 -15.80 24.89 0.79
CA ASN A 443 -16.84 25.69 1.41
C ASN A 443 -17.01 26.99 0.62
N GLY A 444 -18.24 27.50 0.55
CA GLY A 444 -18.48 28.77 -0.13
C GLY A 444 -19.96 28.99 -0.42
N THR A 445 -20.24 29.75 -1.47
CA THR A 445 -21.60 29.99 -1.96
C THR A 445 -21.76 29.40 -3.35
N VAL A 446 -22.84 28.67 -3.57
CA VAL A 446 -23.26 28.18 -4.89
C VAL A 446 -24.48 28.97 -5.33
N GLU A 447 -24.53 29.29 -6.62
CA GLU A 447 -25.63 29.98 -7.26
C GLU A 447 -26.40 29.01 -8.15
N LEU A 448 -27.73 29.00 -8.03
CA LEU A 448 -28.65 28.26 -8.89
C LEU A 448 -29.45 29.25 -9.73
N TYR A 449 -29.55 29.00 -11.03
CA TYR A 449 -30.39 29.74 -11.96
C TYR A 449 -31.44 28.79 -12.54
N VAL A 450 -32.71 29.13 -12.39
CA VAL A 450 -33.86 28.44 -13.01
C VAL A 450 -34.52 29.41 -13.97
N ASP A 451 -34.40 29.16 -15.27
CA ASP A 451 -34.87 30.06 -16.35
C ASP A 451 -34.42 31.51 -16.17
N GLY A 452 -33.19 31.70 -15.68
CA GLY A 452 -32.60 33.01 -15.42
C GLY A 452 -32.91 33.60 -14.04
N LYS A 453 -33.83 33.03 -13.26
CA LYS A 453 -34.07 33.44 -11.86
C LYS A 453 -32.99 32.87 -10.94
N LYS A 454 -32.27 33.76 -10.24
CA LYS A 454 -31.16 33.42 -9.34
C LYS A 454 -31.65 33.01 -7.94
N TYR A 455 -31.01 31.98 -7.39
CA TYR A 455 -31.05 31.52 -6.01
C TYR A 455 -29.61 31.34 -5.53
N GLU A 456 -29.31 31.55 -4.26
CA GLU A 456 -27.95 31.38 -3.72
C GLU A 456 -28.00 30.74 -2.33
N LYS A 457 -27.00 29.92 -2.00
CA LYS A 457 -26.91 29.26 -0.71
C LYS A 457 -25.46 28.92 -0.38
N SER A 458 -25.10 29.05 0.89
CA SER A 458 -23.81 28.57 1.39
C SER A 458 -23.80 27.03 1.42
N PHE A 459 -22.66 26.44 1.09
CA PHE A 459 -22.46 24.99 1.01
C PHE A 459 -21.18 24.58 1.74
N ASN A 460 -21.14 23.33 2.21
CA ASN A 460 -19.97 22.67 2.81
C ASN A 460 -19.80 21.32 2.14
N GLY A 461 -19.18 21.32 0.96
CA GLY A 461 -19.11 20.20 0.02
C GLY A 461 -20.42 19.90 -0.72
N ASN A 462 -21.57 19.99 -0.05
CA ASN A 462 -22.89 19.68 -0.59
C ASN A 462 -23.84 20.88 -0.55
N PHE A 463 -24.68 21.01 -1.58
CA PHE A 463 -25.72 22.05 -1.67
C PHE A 463 -27.10 21.43 -1.92
N GLU A 464 -28.15 22.14 -1.47
CA GLU A 464 -29.54 21.77 -1.66
C GLU A 464 -30.41 23.02 -1.88
N PHE A 465 -31.12 23.05 -3.00
CA PHE A 465 -32.10 24.08 -3.34
C PHE A 465 -33.48 23.47 -3.46
N VAL A 466 -34.48 24.15 -2.91
CA VAL A 466 -35.89 23.80 -3.11
C VAL A 466 -36.50 24.88 -3.99
N VAL A 467 -36.95 24.49 -5.18
CA VAL A 467 -37.55 25.40 -6.17
C VAL A 467 -38.90 24.88 -6.61
N GLU A 468 -39.77 25.76 -7.09
CA GLU A 468 -41.03 25.38 -7.73
C GLU A 468 -40.86 25.41 -9.25
N LEU A 469 -41.19 24.29 -9.90
CA LEU A 469 -41.15 24.15 -11.36
C LEU A 469 -42.59 23.97 -11.88
N SER A 470 -42.99 24.81 -12.84
CA SER A 470 -44.25 24.62 -13.57
C SER A 470 -44.15 23.43 -14.54
N GLU A 471 -45.25 23.00 -15.13
CA GLU A 471 -45.18 22.00 -16.21
C GLU A 471 -44.47 22.60 -17.44
N GLY A 472 -43.52 21.86 -18.01
CA GLY A 472 -42.73 22.29 -19.17
C GLY A 472 -41.23 22.08 -19.03
N LYS A 473 -40.46 22.65 -19.98
CA LYS A 473 -38.99 22.56 -19.98
C LYS A 473 -38.38 23.74 -19.23
N HIS A 474 -37.47 23.43 -18.31
CA HIS A 474 -36.78 24.40 -17.47
C HIS A 474 -35.26 24.28 -17.66
N ARG A 475 -34.57 25.42 -17.83
CA ARG A 475 -33.11 25.49 -17.91
C ARG A 475 -32.55 25.70 -16.50
N ILE A 476 -31.79 24.73 -16.03
CA ILE A 476 -31.15 24.71 -14.72
C ILE A 476 -29.65 24.93 -14.90
N ARG A 477 -29.12 26.02 -14.35
CA ARG A 477 -27.68 26.29 -14.31
C ARG A 477 -27.22 26.46 -12.87
N ILE A 478 -26.20 25.72 -12.48
CA ILE A 478 -25.53 25.86 -11.20
C ILE A 478 -24.16 26.46 -11.45
N TYR A 479 -23.80 27.49 -10.70
CA TYR A 479 -22.54 28.20 -10.81
C TYR A 479 -21.86 28.28 -9.45
N TYR A 480 -20.61 27.86 -9.42
CA TYR A 480 -19.71 28.08 -8.29
C TYR A 480 -18.68 29.13 -8.72
N PRO A 481 -18.60 30.29 -8.02
CA PRO A 481 -17.74 31.40 -8.43
C PRO A 481 -16.24 31.13 -8.25
N GLY A 482 -15.85 30.05 -7.55
CA GLY A 482 -14.45 29.80 -7.20
C GLY A 482 -14.02 30.54 -5.93
N SER A 483 -12.76 30.36 -5.55
CA SER A 483 -12.12 31.07 -4.44
C SER A 483 -10.70 31.42 -4.84
N GLU A 484 -10.40 32.72 -4.92
CA GLU A 484 -9.05 33.20 -5.22
C GLU A 484 -8.09 32.96 -4.04
N GLN A 485 -8.61 32.99 -2.81
CA GLN A 485 -7.85 32.72 -1.58
C GLN A 485 -7.49 31.23 -1.45
N ASP A 486 -8.36 30.33 -1.91
CA ASP A 486 -8.15 28.88 -1.86
C ASP A 486 -7.65 28.29 -3.18
N TYR A 487 -7.35 29.13 -4.17
CA TYR A 487 -6.87 28.76 -5.51
C TYR A 487 -7.79 27.78 -6.23
N ILE A 488 -9.11 28.01 -6.19
CA ILE A 488 -10.12 27.19 -6.86
C ILE A 488 -10.76 27.98 -8.00
N LEU A 489 -10.72 27.44 -9.22
CA LEU A 489 -11.37 28.06 -10.38
C LEU A 489 -12.90 28.04 -10.25
N PRO A 490 -13.62 28.94 -10.95
CA PRO A 490 -15.06 28.83 -11.08
C PRO A 490 -15.46 27.56 -11.85
N ALA A 491 -16.61 27.01 -11.53
CA ALA A 491 -17.22 25.92 -12.29
C ALA A 491 -18.71 26.17 -12.53
N SER A 492 -19.23 25.58 -13.61
CA SER A 492 -20.65 25.62 -13.90
C SER A 492 -21.17 24.28 -14.39
N TYR A 493 -22.39 23.96 -14.00
CA TYR A 493 -23.19 22.86 -14.51
C TYR A 493 -24.44 23.43 -15.17
N GLU A 494 -24.87 22.87 -16.30
CA GLU A 494 -26.11 23.27 -16.96
C GLU A 494 -26.85 22.05 -17.50
N LYS A 495 -28.16 22.02 -17.29
CA LYS A 495 -29.06 20.97 -17.76
C LYS A 495 -30.45 21.52 -18.03
N VAL A 496 -31.10 21.03 -19.08
CA VAL A 496 -32.53 21.26 -19.31
C VAL A 496 -33.30 20.06 -18.75
N VAL A 497 -34.32 20.33 -17.94
CA VAL A 497 -35.19 19.30 -17.35
C VAL A 497 -36.63 19.51 -17.78
N GLU A 498 -37.37 18.41 -17.90
CA GLU A 498 -38.81 18.43 -18.18
C GLU A 498 -39.59 18.17 -16.89
N ALA A 499 -40.34 19.17 -16.44
CA ALA A 499 -41.24 19.06 -15.29
C ALA A 499 -42.65 18.70 -15.77
N GLY A 500 -43.26 17.69 -15.16
CA GLY A 500 -44.56 17.17 -15.59
C GLY A 500 -45.36 16.51 -14.46
N LYS A 501 -46.63 16.18 -14.74
CA LYS A 501 -47.52 15.50 -13.79
C LYS A 501 -47.12 14.02 -13.65
N VAL A 502 -46.92 13.56 -12.41
CA VAL A 502 -46.55 12.18 -12.09
C VAL A 502 -47.67 11.50 -11.31
N GLU A 503 -48.09 10.31 -11.74
CA GLU A 503 -49.14 9.52 -11.08
C GLU A 503 -48.68 8.08 -10.88
N ILE A 504 -48.84 7.54 -9.67
CA ILE A 504 -48.60 6.11 -9.35
C ILE A 504 -49.95 5.44 -9.17
N PHE A 505 -50.16 4.34 -9.90
CA PHE A 505 -51.34 3.50 -9.78
C PHE A 505 -50.98 2.13 -9.21
N VAL A 506 -51.73 1.66 -8.22
CA VAL A 506 -51.61 0.30 -7.66
C VAL A 506 -52.99 -0.34 -7.68
N ASP A 507 -53.11 -1.47 -8.37
CA ASP A 507 -54.41 -2.09 -8.66
C ASP A 507 -55.07 -2.78 -7.45
N ASN A 508 -54.27 -3.25 -6.49
CA ASN A 508 -54.75 -3.92 -5.27
C ASN A 508 -54.07 -3.37 -4.02
N THR A 509 -54.84 -2.72 -3.15
CA THR A 509 -54.39 -2.17 -1.87
C THR A 509 -54.90 -2.97 -0.66
N THR A 510 -55.23 -4.26 -0.85
CA THR A 510 -55.60 -5.18 0.24
C THR A 510 -54.58 -6.32 0.35
N ALA A 511 -54.08 -6.54 1.56
CA ALA A 511 -53.22 -7.69 1.90
C ALA A 511 -53.87 -8.55 2.99
N VAL A 512 -53.42 -9.81 3.09
CA VAL A 512 -53.88 -10.73 4.13
C VAL A 512 -52.76 -10.98 5.12
N SER A 513 -53.06 -10.83 6.41
CA SER A 513 -52.14 -11.06 7.52
C SER A 513 -51.54 -12.46 7.45
N GLY A 514 -50.21 -12.57 7.52
CA GLY A 514 -49.48 -13.84 7.37
C GLY A 514 -49.28 -14.34 5.93
N TYR A 515 -49.73 -13.60 4.90
CA TYR A 515 -49.56 -13.94 3.48
C TYR A 515 -48.80 -12.84 2.72
N ALA A 516 -48.39 -13.15 1.48
CA ALA A 516 -47.79 -12.15 0.61
C ALA A 516 -48.85 -11.22 0.02
N TRP A 517 -48.62 -9.90 0.08
CA TRP A 517 -49.35 -8.90 -0.69
C TRP A 517 -48.98 -9.01 -2.17
N ILE A 518 -49.99 -9.22 -3.01
CA ILE A 518 -49.86 -9.33 -4.47
C ILE A 518 -50.64 -8.17 -5.12
N ALA A 519 -49.94 -7.34 -5.90
CA ALA A 519 -50.50 -6.20 -6.63
C ALA A 519 -49.66 -5.86 -7.86
N ASN A 520 -50.21 -5.10 -8.80
CA ASN A 520 -49.45 -4.46 -9.87
C ASN A 520 -49.36 -2.96 -9.64
N ALA A 521 -48.15 -2.41 -9.82
CA ALA A 521 -47.91 -0.97 -9.82
C ALA A 521 -47.48 -0.48 -11.21
N SER A 522 -47.98 0.69 -11.62
CA SER A 522 -47.57 1.41 -12.83
C SER A 522 -47.39 2.90 -12.55
N VAL A 523 -46.53 3.55 -13.34
CA VAL A 523 -46.21 4.99 -13.23
C VAL A 523 -46.50 5.68 -14.55
N TYR A 524 -47.13 6.85 -14.46
CA TYR A 524 -47.44 7.71 -15.59
C TYR A 524 -46.75 9.07 -15.43
N PHE A 525 -46.19 9.58 -16.54
CA PHE A 525 -45.64 10.93 -16.65
C PHE A 525 -46.38 11.66 -17.78
N ASN A 526 -47.05 12.77 -17.47
CA ASN A 526 -47.91 13.51 -18.40
C ASN A 526 -48.96 12.62 -19.09
N GLY A 527 -49.47 11.60 -18.38
CA GLY A 527 -50.48 10.66 -18.89
C GLY A 527 -49.93 9.45 -19.66
N GLU A 528 -48.64 9.42 -19.99
CA GLU A 528 -48.00 8.30 -20.69
C GLU A 528 -47.31 7.34 -19.70
N PRO A 529 -47.41 6.01 -19.89
CA PRO A 529 -46.74 5.05 -19.02
C PRO A 529 -45.22 5.14 -19.16
N VAL A 530 -44.50 5.09 -18.04
CA VAL A 530 -43.03 5.23 -18.02
C VAL A 530 -42.37 4.08 -17.26
N LYS A 531 -41.32 3.54 -17.87
CA LYS A 531 -40.41 2.60 -17.23
C LYS A 531 -39.52 3.34 -16.24
N THR A 532 -39.66 3.07 -14.95
CA THR A 532 -38.83 3.73 -13.91
C THR A 532 -38.57 2.80 -12.72
N LEU A 533 -37.63 3.21 -11.86
CA LEU A 533 -37.37 2.58 -10.56
C LEU A 533 -38.43 3.04 -9.55
N MET A 534 -39.14 2.08 -8.97
CA MET A 534 -40.10 2.30 -7.88
C MET A 534 -39.52 1.71 -6.60
N VAL A 535 -39.45 2.52 -5.54
CA VAL A 535 -38.99 2.09 -4.20
C VAL A 535 -40.17 2.12 -3.24
N PHE A 536 -40.57 0.95 -2.76
CA PHE A 536 -41.68 0.80 -1.82
C PHE A 536 -41.12 0.55 -0.41
N SER A 537 -41.58 1.34 0.55
CA SER A 537 -41.19 1.22 1.95
C SER A 537 -42.41 1.21 2.85
N SER A 538 -42.43 0.25 3.77
CA SER A 538 -43.38 0.13 4.86
C SER A 538 -42.64 -0.31 6.14
N PRO A 539 -43.30 -0.36 7.31
CA PRO A 539 -42.70 -0.94 8.52
C PRO A 539 -42.26 -2.40 8.39
N PHE A 540 -42.76 -3.14 7.40
CA PHE A 540 -42.57 -4.59 7.28
C PHE A 540 -41.73 -5.03 6.09
N PHE A 541 -41.65 -4.20 5.04
CA PHE A 541 -40.89 -4.52 3.84
C PHE A 541 -40.30 -3.26 3.22
N ASN A 542 -39.16 -3.43 2.58
CA ASN A 542 -38.50 -2.42 1.76
C ASN A 542 -37.95 -3.09 0.51
N PHE A 543 -38.45 -2.72 -0.65
CA PHE A 543 -38.00 -3.30 -1.92
C PHE A 543 -38.05 -2.26 -3.04
N SER A 544 -37.29 -2.54 -4.10
CA SER A 544 -37.28 -1.73 -5.30
C SER A 544 -37.38 -2.58 -6.55
N ALA A 545 -38.05 -2.08 -7.57
CA ALA A 545 -38.19 -2.76 -8.85
C ALA A 545 -38.22 -1.73 -10.01
N VAL A 546 -37.77 -2.16 -11.20
CA VAL A 546 -37.71 -1.32 -12.40
C VAL A 546 -38.64 -1.89 -13.45
N GLY A 547 -39.57 -1.09 -13.97
CA GLY A 547 -40.53 -1.53 -14.98
C GLY A 547 -41.57 -0.46 -15.30
N GLU A 548 -42.29 -0.65 -16.41
CA GLU A 548 -43.50 0.14 -16.73
C GLU A 548 -44.68 -0.36 -15.87
N ARG A 549 -44.72 -1.68 -15.66
CA ARG A 549 -45.64 -2.37 -14.77
C ARG A 549 -44.84 -3.38 -13.95
N ILE A 550 -45.00 -3.35 -12.63
CA ILE A 550 -44.27 -4.21 -11.70
C ILE A 550 -45.28 -5.02 -10.90
N GLU A 551 -45.07 -6.33 -10.82
CA GLU A 551 -45.76 -7.19 -9.87
C GLU A 551 -45.08 -7.08 -8.50
N ILE A 552 -45.85 -6.67 -7.50
CA ILE A 552 -45.47 -6.62 -6.09
C ILE A 552 -45.80 -7.98 -5.49
N ARG A 553 -44.82 -8.62 -4.83
CA ARG A 553 -45.02 -9.84 -4.06
C ARG A 553 -44.25 -9.78 -2.75
N GLN A 554 -44.84 -9.18 -1.73
CA GLN A 554 -44.15 -8.91 -0.46
C GLN A 554 -44.82 -9.60 0.74
N PRO A 555 -44.06 -10.31 1.60
CA PRO A 555 -44.63 -10.95 2.78
C PRO A 555 -45.16 -9.89 3.76
N VAL A 556 -46.38 -10.09 4.25
CA VAL A 556 -46.95 -9.31 5.35
C VAL A 556 -46.92 -10.18 6.60
N PRO A 557 -46.32 -9.71 7.72
CA PRO A 557 -46.27 -10.50 8.94
C PRO A 557 -47.67 -10.77 9.47
N ASP A 558 -47.79 -11.80 10.31
CA ASP A 558 -49.01 -12.07 11.05
C ASP A 558 -49.19 -10.97 12.12
N ILE A 559 -50.00 -9.97 11.80
CA ILE A 559 -50.37 -8.81 12.63
C ILE A 559 -51.89 -8.67 12.75
N GLU A 560 -52.34 -7.89 13.73
CA GLU A 560 -53.76 -7.54 13.84
C GLU A 560 -54.23 -6.70 12.62
N PRO A 561 -55.52 -6.82 12.23
CA PRO A 561 -56.09 -6.03 11.15
C PRO A 561 -55.83 -4.54 11.31
N SER A 562 -55.21 -3.92 10.30
CA SER A 562 -54.75 -2.54 10.40
C SER A 562 -54.57 -1.90 9.02
N LYS A 563 -54.44 -0.57 9.02
CA LYS A 563 -54.07 0.22 7.85
C LYS A 563 -52.60 0.58 7.94
N ILE A 564 -51.82 0.18 6.93
CA ILE A 564 -50.40 0.46 6.83
C ILE A 564 -50.18 1.49 5.74
N ASN A 565 -49.41 2.52 6.04
CA ASN A 565 -48.94 3.43 5.00
C ASN A 565 -47.73 2.82 4.28
N VAL A 566 -47.87 2.56 2.99
CA VAL A 566 -46.78 2.15 2.10
C VAL A 566 -46.35 3.37 1.31
N THR A 567 -45.13 3.86 1.55
CA THR A 567 -44.56 4.97 0.78
C THR A 567 -43.94 4.41 -0.50
N CYS A 568 -44.43 4.85 -1.65
CA CYS A 568 -43.76 4.65 -2.94
C CYS A 568 -42.96 5.91 -3.29
N TYR A 569 -41.66 5.77 -3.46
CA TYR A 569 -40.75 6.82 -3.89
C TYR A 569 -40.23 6.50 -5.30
N LEU A 570 -40.27 7.49 -6.18
CA LEU A 570 -39.72 7.43 -7.54
C LEU A 570 -38.46 8.30 -7.58
N PRO A 571 -37.26 7.71 -7.44
CA PRO A 571 -36.01 8.48 -7.40
C PRO A 571 -35.78 9.32 -8.66
N GLU A 572 -36.18 8.80 -9.82
CA GLU A 572 -36.07 9.51 -11.09
C GLU A 572 -36.84 10.84 -11.05
N PHE A 573 -38.05 10.88 -10.50
CA PHE A 573 -38.88 12.08 -10.51
C PHE A 573 -38.78 12.93 -9.25
N GLY A 574 -38.07 12.44 -8.21
CA GLY A 574 -38.09 13.04 -6.87
C GLY A 574 -39.48 13.01 -6.21
N TYR A 575 -40.37 12.14 -6.67
CA TYR A 575 -41.78 12.11 -6.31
C TYR A 575 -42.07 11.00 -5.29
N ARG A 576 -42.97 11.26 -4.34
CA ARG A 576 -43.45 10.25 -3.39
C ARG A 576 -44.96 10.27 -3.26
N GLN A 577 -45.53 9.08 -3.10
CA GLN A 577 -46.94 8.89 -2.83
C GLN A 577 -47.13 7.88 -1.70
N ASN A 578 -48.04 8.22 -0.79
CA ASN A 578 -48.47 7.34 0.27
C ASN A 578 -49.64 6.49 -0.23
N ILE A 579 -49.50 5.17 -0.14
CA ILE A 579 -50.51 4.18 -0.50
C ILE A 579 -51.02 3.55 0.79
N GLU A 580 -52.33 3.68 1.06
CA GLU A 580 -52.97 3.04 2.21
C GLU A 580 -53.20 1.54 1.92
N LEU A 581 -52.37 0.67 2.48
CA LEU A 581 -52.51 -0.78 2.41
C LEU A 581 -53.39 -1.27 3.56
N ARG A 582 -54.52 -1.92 3.24
CA ARG A 582 -55.42 -2.51 4.23
C ARG A 582 -55.03 -3.97 4.48
N VAL A 583 -54.57 -4.28 5.69
CA VAL A 583 -54.25 -5.65 6.10
C VAL A 583 -55.46 -6.26 6.79
N LYS A 584 -56.00 -7.30 6.17
CA LYS A 584 -57.12 -8.07 6.70
C LYS A 584 -56.65 -9.39 7.26
N GLU A 585 -57.35 -9.92 8.25
CA GLU A 585 -57.04 -11.23 8.82
C GLU A 585 -57.94 -12.33 8.25
N THR A 586 -57.41 -13.56 8.15
CA THR A 586 -58.23 -14.71 7.76
C THR A 586 -59.20 -15.08 8.86
N THR A 587 -60.42 -15.46 8.48
CA THR A 587 -61.39 -15.98 9.43
C THR A 587 -61.58 -17.48 9.24
N ARG A 588 -61.92 -18.17 10.32
CA ARG A 588 -62.32 -19.56 10.33
C ARG A 588 -63.68 -19.66 10.98
N ILE A 589 -64.53 -20.48 10.39
CA ILE A 589 -65.83 -20.80 10.96
C ILE A 589 -65.76 -22.26 11.43
N HIS A 590 -65.87 -22.47 12.73
CA HIS A 590 -66.08 -23.80 13.28
C HIS A 590 -67.59 -24.03 13.45
N VAL A 591 -68.10 -25.11 12.86
CA VAL A 591 -69.54 -25.40 12.89
C VAL A 591 -69.77 -26.65 13.71
N GLU A 592 -70.49 -26.50 14.80
CA GLU A 592 -70.92 -27.61 15.66
C GLU A 592 -72.44 -27.76 15.60
N ALA A 593 -72.88 -29.01 15.48
CA ALA A 593 -74.29 -29.38 15.56
C ALA A 593 -74.59 -30.06 16.90
N LYS A 594 -75.59 -29.56 17.61
CA LYS A 594 -76.12 -30.20 18.83
C LYS A 594 -77.64 -30.19 18.79
N GLY A 595 -78.24 -31.38 18.68
CA GLY A 595 -79.68 -31.51 18.40
C GLY A 595 -80.04 -30.90 17.04
N ASN A 596 -81.06 -30.04 16.99
CA ASN A 596 -81.44 -29.30 15.78
C ASN A 596 -80.85 -27.88 15.71
N THR A 597 -79.82 -27.55 16.51
CA THR A 597 -79.20 -26.22 16.50
C THR A 597 -77.78 -26.30 15.98
N ILE A 598 -77.46 -25.42 15.04
CA ILE A 598 -76.10 -25.15 14.60
C ILE A 598 -75.54 -23.98 15.40
N THR A 599 -74.35 -24.18 15.94
CA THR A 599 -73.51 -23.11 16.48
C THR A 599 -72.33 -22.92 15.54
N ALA A 600 -72.29 -21.76 14.89
CA ALA A 600 -71.14 -21.32 14.10
C ALA A 600 -70.28 -20.40 14.97
N ARG A 601 -69.05 -20.82 15.25
CA ARG A 601 -68.03 -20.00 15.90
C ARG A 601 -67.14 -19.36 14.83
N LEU A 602 -67.25 -18.05 14.66
CA LEU A 602 -66.37 -17.26 13.81
C LEU A 602 -65.19 -16.78 14.64
N THR A 603 -64.00 -17.26 14.29
CA THR A 603 -62.74 -16.79 14.86
C THR A 603 -61.83 -16.24 13.78
N ASP A 604 -60.87 -15.41 14.17
CA ASP A 604 -59.73 -15.08 13.33
C ASP A 604 -58.74 -16.27 13.23
N SER A 605 -57.62 -16.07 12.54
CA SER A 605 -56.54 -17.08 12.42
C SER A 605 -55.91 -17.44 13.76
N ARG A 606 -55.97 -16.53 14.74
CA ARG A 606 -55.37 -16.64 16.08
C ARG A 606 -56.32 -17.26 17.11
N GLY A 607 -57.58 -17.46 16.73
CA GLY A 607 -58.61 -18.06 17.58
C GLY A 607 -59.41 -17.04 18.39
N ASN A 608 -59.22 -15.73 18.18
CA ASN A 608 -60.04 -14.71 18.84
C ASN A 608 -61.43 -14.64 18.19
N PRO A 609 -62.49 -14.37 18.98
CA PRO A 609 -63.83 -14.20 18.46
C PRO A 609 -63.94 -12.99 17.53
N VAL A 610 -64.60 -13.15 16.39
CA VAL A 610 -64.83 -12.06 15.42
C VAL A 610 -66.31 -11.72 15.36
N GLU A 611 -66.63 -10.45 15.53
CA GLU A 611 -68.00 -9.96 15.40
C GLU A 611 -68.36 -9.71 13.94
N GLY A 612 -69.58 -10.09 13.56
CA GLY A 612 -70.07 -9.85 12.21
C GLY A 612 -71.29 -10.67 11.85
N VAL A 613 -71.83 -10.38 10.67
CA VAL A 613 -73.01 -11.05 10.13
C VAL A 613 -72.58 -12.34 9.42
N LEU A 614 -73.13 -13.48 9.82
CA LEU A 614 -73.01 -14.75 9.13
C LEU A 614 -74.32 -15.12 8.44
N TYR A 615 -74.21 -15.79 7.29
CA TYR A 615 -75.33 -16.42 6.61
C TYR A 615 -75.27 -17.92 6.87
N ILE A 616 -76.21 -18.44 7.67
CA ILE A 616 -76.36 -19.88 7.93
C ILE A 616 -77.51 -20.37 7.07
N ASP A 617 -77.21 -21.17 6.03
CA ASP A 617 -78.18 -21.68 5.05
C ASP A 617 -79.08 -20.57 4.44
N GLY A 618 -78.46 -19.43 4.12
CA GLY A 618 -79.11 -18.26 3.52
C GLY A 618 -79.83 -17.31 4.49
N LYS A 619 -79.89 -17.62 5.79
CA LYS A 619 -80.47 -16.74 6.82
C LYS A 619 -79.39 -15.92 7.53
N GLU A 620 -79.67 -14.62 7.70
CA GLU A 620 -78.78 -13.67 8.35
C GLU A 620 -78.79 -13.84 9.88
N VAL A 621 -77.62 -14.04 10.47
CA VAL A 621 -77.44 -14.20 11.93
C VAL A 621 -76.18 -13.44 12.37
N PHE A 622 -76.34 -12.50 13.29
CA PHE A 622 -75.21 -11.75 13.85
C PHE A 622 -74.44 -12.60 14.88
N ALA A 623 -73.13 -12.72 14.73
CA ALA A 623 -72.24 -13.33 15.72
C ALA A 623 -71.78 -12.27 16.73
N SER A 624 -72.28 -12.37 17.96
CA SER A 624 -71.76 -11.65 19.13
C SER A 624 -70.74 -12.52 19.84
N ASP A 625 -69.57 -11.98 20.21
CA ASP A 625 -68.44 -12.74 20.79
C ASP A 625 -68.05 -13.96 19.92
N GLY A 626 -68.07 -13.78 18.59
CA GLY A 626 -67.70 -14.80 17.63
C GLY A 626 -68.67 -15.98 17.55
N ILE A 627 -69.86 -15.93 18.13
CA ILE A 627 -70.82 -17.04 18.14
C ILE A 627 -72.14 -16.64 17.50
N ALA A 628 -72.53 -17.34 16.43
CA ALA A 628 -73.86 -17.29 15.83
C ALA A 628 -74.59 -18.64 16.01
N ARG A 629 -75.87 -18.60 16.37
CA ARG A 629 -76.69 -19.81 16.57
C ARG A 629 -77.96 -19.75 15.72
N LEU A 630 -78.28 -20.86 15.07
CA LEU A 630 -79.52 -21.02 14.33
C LEU A 630 -80.13 -22.40 14.59
N SER A 631 -81.41 -22.41 14.98
CA SER A 631 -82.17 -23.64 15.23
C SER A 631 -83.05 -23.97 14.02
N PHE A 632 -83.11 -25.26 13.68
CA PHE A 632 -83.92 -25.83 12.62
C PHE A 632 -85.05 -26.68 13.20
N GLU A 633 -86.18 -26.81 12.50
CA GLU A 633 -87.24 -27.75 12.91
C GLU A 633 -86.82 -29.20 12.67
N ARG A 634 -86.04 -29.44 11.60
CA ARG A 634 -85.42 -30.72 11.27
C ARG A 634 -84.02 -30.46 10.72
N MET A 635 -83.02 -31.18 11.23
CA MET A 635 -81.63 -30.95 10.89
C MET A 635 -81.31 -31.36 9.43
N PRO A 636 -80.78 -30.44 8.59
CA PRO A 636 -80.29 -30.77 7.24
C PRO A 636 -79.06 -31.69 7.25
N ASP A 637 -78.89 -32.50 6.20
CA ASP A 637 -77.72 -33.39 6.05
C ASP A 637 -76.43 -32.62 5.69
N ARG A 638 -76.56 -31.41 5.16
CA ARG A 638 -75.48 -30.47 4.86
C ARG A 638 -75.91 -29.05 5.21
N ILE A 639 -75.01 -28.28 5.81
CA ILE A 639 -75.27 -26.86 6.14
C ILE A 639 -74.07 -26.05 5.71
N GLU A 640 -74.31 -24.96 4.96
CA GLU A 640 -73.28 -24.00 4.58
C GLU A 640 -73.41 -22.74 5.44
N VAL A 641 -72.29 -22.34 6.02
CA VAL A 641 -72.17 -21.10 6.79
C VAL A 641 -71.18 -20.19 6.06
N ILE A 642 -71.61 -18.96 5.75
CA ILE A 642 -70.83 -17.98 4.99
C ILE A 642 -70.67 -16.71 5.81
N PHE A 643 -69.42 -16.32 6.06
CA PHE A 643 -69.07 -14.98 6.48
C PHE A 643 -68.59 -14.19 5.25
N PRO A 644 -69.25 -13.08 4.86
CA PRO A 644 -68.90 -12.33 3.65
C PRO A 644 -67.61 -11.48 3.80
N GLY A 645 -67.04 -11.38 5.00
CA GLY A 645 -65.93 -10.49 5.30
C GLY A 645 -66.40 -9.07 5.65
N ASN A 646 -65.47 -8.25 6.11
CA ASN A 646 -65.67 -6.82 6.36
C ASN A 646 -64.36 -6.05 6.11
N ASP A 647 -64.24 -4.81 6.60
CA ASP A 647 -63.05 -3.99 6.41
C ASP A 647 -61.77 -4.55 7.05
N LEU A 648 -61.91 -5.42 8.05
CA LEU A 648 -60.79 -5.97 8.84
C LEU A 648 -60.58 -7.47 8.62
N TYR A 649 -61.62 -8.20 8.20
CA TYR A 649 -61.61 -9.66 8.15
C TYR A 649 -61.98 -10.20 6.77
N MET A 650 -61.25 -11.21 6.32
CA MET A 650 -61.52 -11.91 5.06
C MET A 650 -62.78 -12.76 5.13
N PRO A 651 -63.50 -12.96 4.01
CA PRO A 651 -64.61 -13.90 3.94
C PRO A 651 -64.14 -15.32 4.25
N SER A 652 -65.01 -16.10 4.88
CA SER A 652 -64.79 -17.53 5.09
C SER A 652 -66.09 -18.30 4.94
N LYS A 653 -65.96 -19.59 4.62
CA LYS A 653 -67.09 -20.50 4.48
C LYS A 653 -66.77 -21.79 5.21
N ALA A 654 -67.75 -22.36 5.88
CA ALA A 654 -67.65 -23.69 6.46
C ALA A 654 -68.86 -24.52 6.04
N LYS A 655 -68.61 -25.81 5.86
CA LYS A 655 -69.65 -26.80 5.61
C LYS A 655 -69.66 -27.78 6.77
N TRP A 656 -70.85 -28.09 7.24
CA TRP A 656 -71.04 -29.16 8.21
C TRP A 656 -71.81 -30.31 7.55
N GLU A 657 -71.27 -31.52 7.71
CA GLU A 657 -71.82 -32.77 7.19
C GLU A 657 -71.82 -33.81 8.32
N LYS A 658 -72.76 -34.76 8.27
CA LYS A 658 -72.94 -35.77 9.33
C LYS A 658 -71.77 -36.79 9.34
N PRO A 659 -71.01 -36.95 10.43
CA PRO A 659 -69.82 -37.81 10.45
C PRO A 659 -70.13 -39.32 10.44
N PHE A 660 -69.26 -40.10 9.80
CA PHE A 660 -69.25 -41.58 9.73
C PHE A 660 -68.06 -42.15 10.56
N PRO A 661 -68.20 -43.24 11.35
CA PRO A 661 -67.23 -43.55 12.42
C PRO A 661 -66.09 -44.50 12.01
N PHE A 662 -64.84 -44.12 12.26
CA PHE A 662 -63.65 -44.99 12.20
C PHE A 662 -62.88 -44.95 13.54
N TRP A 663 -63.18 -45.88 14.45
CA TRP A 663 -62.46 -46.08 15.72
C TRP A 663 -62.02 -47.55 15.90
N LEU A 664 -61.04 -48.00 15.12
CA LEU A 664 -60.33 -49.26 15.37
C LEU A 664 -58.86 -49.10 14.97
N LEU A 665 -58.05 -48.56 15.89
CA LEU A 665 -56.67 -48.99 16.18
C LEU A 665 -56.00 -47.96 17.10
N LEU A 666 -55.75 -48.38 18.34
CA LEU A 666 -55.02 -47.62 19.34
C LEU A 666 -54.04 -48.56 20.07
N LEU A 667 -52.81 -48.04 20.27
CA LEU A 667 -51.85 -48.26 21.39
C LEU A 667 -50.89 -49.48 21.36
N PRO A 668 -49.77 -49.52 22.16
CA PRO A 668 -48.83 -48.46 22.62
C PRO A 668 -47.30 -48.87 22.84
N LEU A 669 -46.43 -47.85 23.08
CA LEU A 669 -45.20 -47.78 23.96
C LEU A 669 -43.95 -48.69 23.68
N PRO A 670 -42.74 -48.48 24.28
CA PRO A 670 -41.98 -47.29 24.75
C PRO A 670 -40.42 -47.35 24.52
N ALA A 671 -39.73 -46.25 24.85
CA ALA A 671 -38.38 -46.19 25.48
C ALA A 671 -37.16 -46.96 24.90
N VAL A 672 -36.33 -46.28 24.08
CA VAL A 672 -34.89 -46.58 23.92
C VAL A 672 -34.10 -45.25 23.83
N VAL A 673 -34.07 -44.50 24.93
CA VAL A 673 -33.20 -43.30 25.11
C VAL A 673 -32.07 -43.58 26.11
N PHE A 674 -31.92 -44.82 26.58
CA PHE A 674 -31.02 -45.15 27.68
C PHE A 674 -29.72 -45.88 27.30
N PHE A 675 -29.37 -46.02 26.01
CA PHE A 675 -28.20 -46.83 25.60
C PHE A 675 -27.09 -46.13 24.80
N VAL A 676 -27.12 -44.81 24.60
CA VAL A 676 -26.09 -44.11 23.80
C VAL A 676 -25.18 -43.16 24.61
N LEU A 677 -25.33 -43.12 25.94
CA LEU A 677 -24.41 -42.38 26.81
C LEU A 677 -23.61 -43.31 27.72
N ARG A 678 -22.67 -44.08 27.13
CA ARG A 678 -21.42 -44.37 27.84
C ARG A 678 -20.32 -44.90 26.90
N MET A 679 -19.17 -44.23 27.00
CA MET A 679 -17.82 -44.66 26.61
C MET A 679 -17.31 -44.25 25.21
N ARG A 680 -16.57 -43.13 25.20
CA ARG A 680 -15.32 -42.96 24.44
C ARG A 680 -14.50 -41.84 25.09
N GLY A 681 -13.62 -42.22 26.02
CA GLY A 681 -12.53 -41.37 26.51
C GLY A 681 -11.25 -41.80 25.80
N GLY A 682 -10.57 -40.86 25.15
CA GLY A 682 -9.28 -41.08 24.48
C GLY A 682 -8.29 -39.97 24.86
N ASP A 683 -7.02 -40.35 24.92
CA ASP A 683 -5.87 -39.51 25.26
C ASP A 683 -5.75 -38.28 24.35
N THR A 684 -5.29 -37.15 24.90
CA THR A 684 -5.29 -35.85 24.20
C THR A 684 -3.89 -35.27 23.98
N ILE A 685 -3.61 -34.75 22.79
CA ILE A 685 -2.42 -33.94 22.47
C ILE A 685 -2.46 -32.63 23.29
N ARG A 686 -1.34 -32.21 23.89
CA ARG A 686 -1.21 -30.91 24.57
C ARG A 686 0.03 -30.16 24.08
N PHE A 687 -0.12 -28.86 23.88
CA PHE A 687 0.98 -27.92 23.67
C PHE A 687 1.31 -27.26 25.02
N GLU A 688 2.56 -27.31 25.43
CA GLU A 688 3.14 -26.54 26.51
C GLU A 688 4.01 -25.43 25.87
N TYR A 689 3.78 -24.19 26.27
CA TYR A 689 4.41 -23.00 25.69
C TYR A 689 4.50 -21.90 26.74
N GLU A 690 5.39 -20.94 26.52
CA GLU A 690 5.44 -19.72 27.32
C GLU A 690 4.39 -18.71 26.84
N GLU A 691 3.68 -18.08 27.78
CA GLU A 691 2.78 -16.97 27.47
C GLU A 691 3.49 -15.60 27.66
N PRO A 692 3.20 -14.59 26.82
CA PRO A 692 2.28 -14.62 25.68
C PRO A 692 2.88 -15.36 24.46
N CYS A 693 2.02 -15.90 23.59
CA CYS A 693 2.40 -16.58 22.35
C CYS A 693 2.91 -15.60 21.26
N ILE A 694 3.75 -14.64 21.65
CA ILE A 694 4.34 -13.61 20.82
C ILE A 694 5.85 -13.60 21.06
N TRP A 695 6.63 -13.68 19.99
CA TRP A 695 8.10 -13.64 20.00
C TRP A 695 8.61 -12.58 19.00
N MET A 696 9.80 -12.01 19.19
CA MET A 696 10.36 -11.06 18.21
C MET A 696 11.08 -11.79 17.07
N PRO A 697 11.27 -11.16 15.89
CA PRO A 697 12.19 -11.68 14.89
C PRO A 697 13.56 -11.91 15.50
N SER A 698 14.16 -13.06 15.25
CA SER A 698 15.43 -13.56 15.85
C SER A 698 15.34 -14.24 17.23
N ASP A 699 14.19 -14.25 17.92
CA ASP A 699 14.03 -15.06 19.14
C ASP A 699 13.79 -16.55 18.81
N GLU A 700 14.35 -17.45 19.63
CA GLU A 700 14.05 -18.89 19.53
C GLU A 700 12.66 -19.17 20.12
N VAL A 701 11.72 -19.63 19.28
CA VAL A 701 10.39 -20.08 19.69
C VAL A 701 10.48 -21.52 20.14
N GLU A 702 10.19 -21.80 21.40
CA GLU A 702 10.14 -23.15 21.96
C GLU A 702 8.70 -23.55 22.30
N ILE A 703 8.19 -24.62 21.68
CA ILE A 703 6.86 -25.19 21.94
C ILE A 703 7.01 -26.70 22.16
N ILE A 704 6.55 -27.19 23.30
CA ILE A 704 6.66 -28.61 23.68
C ILE A 704 5.32 -29.28 23.42
N VAL A 705 5.33 -30.39 22.69
CA VAL A 705 4.13 -31.16 22.34
C VAL A 705 4.16 -32.50 23.07
N ARG A 706 3.22 -32.70 24.00
CA ARG A 706 3.10 -33.91 24.83
C ARG A 706 1.78 -34.64 24.58
N THR A 707 1.78 -35.93 24.89
CA THR A 707 0.58 -36.79 24.92
C THR A 707 0.37 -37.28 26.35
N ASP A 708 -0.77 -36.92 26.96
CA ASP A 708 -1.11 -37.37 28.31
C ASP A 708 -1.95 -38.65 28.27
N ASP A 709 -1.51 -39.69 28.98
CA ASP A 709 -2.33 -40.86 29.36
C ASP A 709 -2.76 -40.70 30.83
N ARG A 710 -4.00 -41.11 31.15
CA ARG A 710 -4.68 -40.87 32.44
C ARG A 710 -4.04 -41.53 33.68
N LYS A 711 -2.87 -42.17 33.59
CA LYS A 711 -2.26 -42.93 34.70
C LYS A 711 -0.72 -42.92 34.78
N GLY A 712 -0.03 -41.86 34.35
CA GLY A 712 1.37 -41.63 34.72
C GLY A 712 2.35 -42.78 34.38
N LYS A 713 2.06 -43.59 33.36
CA LYS A 713 2.96 -44.60 32.79
C LYS A 713 3.15 -44.30 31.29
N LYS A 714 4.37 -44.54 30.81
CA LYS A 714 4.86 -44.17 29.46
C LYS A 714 3.99 -44.68 28.30
N SER A 715 3.86 -43.77 27.32
CA SER A 715 3.48 -43.87 25.89
C SER A 715 2.23 -44.68 25.50
N GLY A 716 1.19 -43.95 25.10
CA GLY A 716 0.20 -44.45 24.15
C GLY A 716 0.83 -44.59 22.76
N LYS A 717 0.69 -45.76 22.12
CA LYS A 717 1.26 -46.05 20.79
C LYS A 717 0.73 -45.07 19.72
N GLY A 718 1.64 -44.41 19.00
CA GLY A 718 1.35 -43.56 17.83
C GLY A 718 2.45 -42.54 17.56
N ILE A 719 2.70 -42.21 16.29
CA ILE A 719 3.71 -41.22 15.88
C ILE A 719 3.03 -39.85 15.83
N ILE A 720 3.60 -38.85 16.51
CA ILE A 720 3.17 -37.46 16.38
C ILE A 720 3.91 -36.85 15.19
N ARG A 721 3.17 -36.32 14.23
CA ARG A 721 3.66 -35.51 13.12
C ARG A 721 3.40 -34.04 13.42
N LEU A 722 4.40 -33.19 13.25
CA LEU A 722 4.27 -31.73 13.38
C LEU A 722 4.41 -31.06 12.02
N MET A 723 3.54 -30.07 11.79
CA MET A 723 3.54 -29.24 10.59
C MET A 723 3.52 -27.77 10.98
N LEU A 724 4.42 -26.97 10.43
CA LEU A 724 4.44 -25.51 10.56
C LEU A 724 3.96 -24.92 9.24
N ASP A 725 2.88 -24.13 9.26
CA ASP A 725 2.32 -23.48 8.07
C ASP A 725 2.06 -24.41 6.88
N GLY A 726 1.77 -25.68 7.18
CA GLY A 726 1.50 -26.74 6.19
C GLY A 726 2.71 -27.59 5.81
N GLU A 727 3.93 -27.21 6.20
CA GLU A 727 5.16 -27.97 5.94
C GLU A 727 5.53 -28.90 7.10
N GLY A 728 5.95 -30.13 6.80
CA GLY A 728 6.31 -31.11 7.83
C GLY A 728 7.64 -30.78 8.49
N VAL A 729 7.62 -30.49 9.80
CA VAL A 729 8.82 -30.05 10.57
C VAL A 729 9.39 -31.12 11.49
N GLY A 730 8.67 -32.23 11.71
CA GLY A 730 9.22 -33.35 12.49
C GLY A 730 8.24 -34.46 12.81
N PHE A 731 8.77 -35.59 13.28
CA PHE A 731 8.01 -36.73 13.78
C PHE A 731 8.65 -37.32 15.03
N SER A 732 7.86 -37.77 16.01
CA SER A 732 8.37 -38.43 17.22
C SER A 732 7.34 -39.36 17.86
N GLU A 733 7.82 -40.44 18.47
CA GLU A 733 7.02 -41.41 19.23
C GLU A 733 6.83 -41.02 20.72
N ASN A 734 7.58 -40.05 21.25
CA ASN A 734 7.64 -39.75 22.69
C ASN A 734 7.42 -38.26 23.04
N GLY A 735 6.67 -37.53 22.19
CA GLY A 735 6.56 -36.06 22.28
C GLY A 735 7.68 -35.36 21.53
N LEU A 736 7.46 -34.10 21.13
CA LEU A 736 8.43 -33.31 20.36
C LEU A 736 8.61 -31.93 21.00
N VAL A 737 9.84 -31.43 21.03
CA VAL A 737 10.12 -30.01 21.28
C VAL A 737 10.34 -29.36 19.92
N PHE A 738 9.49 -28.40 19.57
CA PHE A 738 9.67 -27.55 18.40
C PHE A 738 10.49 -26.33 18.81
N LYS A 739 11.64 -26.12 18.16
CA LYS A 739 12.49 -24.94 18.30
C LYS A 739 12.75 -24.36 16.92
N ALA A 740 12.41 -23.09 16.71
CA ALA A 740 12.65 -22.39 15.45
C ALA A 740 12.87 -20.89 15.67
N THR A 741 13.64 -20.26 14.80
CA THR A 741 13.79 -18.80 14.73
C THR A 741 13.17 -18.29 13.44
N PHE A 742 12.58 -17.10 13.49
CA PHE A 742 11.85 -16.51 12.37
C PHE A 742 12.50 -15.17 11.99
N PRO A 743 12.81 -14.94 10.69
CA PRO A 743 13.47 -13.72 10.24
C PRO A 743 12.51 -12.53 10.03
N GLU A 744 11.22 -12.80 9.83
CA GLU A 744 10.20 -11.80 9.49
C GLU A 744 9.01 -11.84 10.46
N GLU A 745 8.27 -10.73 10.58
CA GLU A 745 7.04 -10.66 11.38
C GLU A 745 5.88 -11.39 10.67
N GLY A 746 5.04 -12.10 11.42
CA GLY A 746 3.94 -12.89 10.86
C GLY A 746 3.14 -13.70 11.88
N GLU A 747 1.95 -14.16 11.50
CA GLU A 747 1.19 -15.16 12.27
C GLU A 747 1.51 -16.56 11.72
N HIS A 748 1.83 -17.50 12.61
CA HIS A 748 2.21 -18.86 12.25
C HIS A 748 1.29 -19.88 12.93
N VAL A 749 1.07 -21.02 12.26
CA VAL A 749 0.22 -22.11 12.72
C VAL A 749 1.02 -23.41 12.82
N LEU A 750 1.15 -23.91 14.05
CA LEU A 750 1.74 -25.21 14.33
C LEU A 750 0.63 -26.26 14.50
N VAL A 751 0.64 -27.29 13.67
CA VAL A 751 -0.34 -28.39 13.67
C VAL A 751 0.32 -29.67 14.14
N ALA A 752 -0.25 -30.30 15.16
CA ALA A 752 0.15 -31.60 15.68
C ALA A 752 -0.89 -32.66 15.30
N GLU A 753 -0.47 -33.70 14.59
CA GLU A 753 -1.31 -34.84 14.21
C GLU A 753 -0.77 -36.14 14.84
N ARG A 754 -1.64 -36.94 15.46
CA ARG A 754 -1.27 -38.26 15.97
C ARG A 754 -1.71 -39.34 14.97
N LEU A 755 -0.72 -40.08 14.47
CA LEU A 755 -0.88 -41.12 13.47
C LEU A 755 -0.80 -42.51 14.11
N GLU A 756 -1.73 -43.39 13.71
CA GLU A 756 -1.69 -44.82 14.04
C GLU A 756 -1.80 -45.60 12.72
N GLY A 757 -0.67 -46.04 12.18
CA GLY A 757 -0.56 -46.49 10.79
C GLY A 757 -0.71 -45.32 9.81
N THR A 758 -1.66 -45.40 8.87
CA THR A 758 -1.95 -44.35 7.87
C THR A 758 -3.12 -43.43 8.26
N LYS A 759 -3.75 -43.64 9.43
CA LYS A 759 -4.93 -42.88 9.85
C LYS A 759 -4.59 -41.84 10.91
N VAL A 760 -5.03 -40.59 10.69
CA VAL A 760 -4.99 -39.51 11.68
C VAL A 760 -6.07 -39.78 12.74
N LYS A 761 -5.65 -39.98 13.99
CA LYS A 761 -6.56 -40.23 15.12
C LYS A 761 -6.95 -38.95 15.84
N GLU A 762 -6.07 -37.95 15.79
CA GLU A 762 -6.24 -36.68 16.49
C GLU A 762 -5.42 -35.59 15.77
N ARG A 763 -5.97 -34.39 15.67
CA ARG A 763 -5.31 -33.19 15.11
C ARG A 763 -5.59 -32.00 16.02
N LYS A 764 -4.56 -31.23 16.36
CA LYS A 764 -4.69 -29.95 17.07
C LYS A 764 -3.83 -28.87 16.43
N GLU A 765 -4.32 -27.64 16.49
CA GLU A 765 -3.66 -26.47 15.93
C GLU A 765 -3.31 -25.49 17.05
N PHE A 766 -2.14 -24.89 16.96
CA PHE A 766 -1.64 -23.88 17.88
C PHE A 766 -1.16 -22.67 17.07
N ARG A 767 -1.63 -21.47 17.41
CA ARG A 767 -1.29 -20.23 16.70
C ARG A 767 -0.39 -19.37 17.57
N PHE A 768 0.65 -18.80 16.97
CA PHE A 768 1.54 -17.84 17.62
C PHE A 768 1.95 -16.74 16.64
N LYS A 769 2.47 -15.63 17.17
CA LYS A 769 2.87 -14.46 16.37
C LYS A 769 4.36 -14.16 16.52
N ILE A 770 4.98 -13.74 15.43
CA ILE A 770 6.29 -13.09 15.42
C ILE A 770 6.07 -11.60 15.21
N LEU A 771 6.39 -10.79 16.21
CA LEU A 771 6.07 -9.36 16.25
C LEU A 771 7.05 -8.60 17.16
N ASP A 772 7.50 -7.41 16.75
CA ASP A 772 8.27 -6.49 17.61
C ASP A 772 7.54 -6.27 18.95
N TYR A 773 8.27 -6.45 20.06
CA TYR A 773 7.68 -6.42 21.40
C TYR A 773 7.02 -5.09 21.77
N ARG A 774 7.37 -3.98 21.12
CA ARG A 774 6.65 -2.71 21.28
C ARG A 774 5.23 -2.80 20.70
N ARG A 775 5.09 -3.40 19.52
CA ARG A 775 3.79 -3.63 18.88
C ARG A 775 2.98 -4.68 19.65
N ALA A 776 3.65 -5.71 20.16
CA ALA A 776 3.01 -6.73 21.01
C ALA A 776 2.38 -6.13 22.27
N ILE A 777 3.09 -5.24 22.97
CA ILE A 777 2.56 -4.52 24.16
C ILE A 777 1.32 -3.69 23.78
N ALA A 778 1.33 -3.01 22.63
CA ALA A 778 0.18 -2.24 22.16
C ALA A 778 -1.03 -3.14 21.83
N GLU A 779 -0.80 -4.30 21.21
CA GLU A 779 -1.85 -5.26 20.85
C GLU A 779 -2.48 -5.90 22.10
N VAL A 780 -1.66 -6.35 23.06
CA VAL A 780 -2.12 -6.90 24.35
C VAL A 780 -2.98 -5.90 25.11
N PHE A 781 -2.59 -4.62 25.12
CA PHE A 781 -3.41 -3.58 25.74
C PHE A 781 -4.70 -3.30 24.96
N GLY A 782 -4.64 -3.33 23.62
CA GLY A 782 -5.81 -3.20 22.76
C GLY A 782 -6.83 -4.33 22.96
N GLU A 783 -6.38 -5.56 23.20
CA GLU A 783 -7.25 -6.69 23.58
C GLU A 783 -7.91 -6.45 24.95
N LEU A 784 -7.14 -5.97 25.93
CA LEU A 784 -7.69 -5.60 27.25
C LEU A 784 -8.78 -4.52 27.10
N VAL A 785 -8.55 -3.49 26.28
CA VAL A 785 -9.55 -2.44 26.00
C VAL A 785 -10.81 -3.04 25.37
N LYS A 786 -10.68 -3.87 24.33
CA LYS A 786 -11.83 -4.51 23.65
C LYS A 786 -12.64 -5.39 24.60
N ASP A 787 -11.98 -6.14 25.48
CA ASP A 787 -12.65 -6.96 26.49
C ASP A 787 -13.44 -6.11 27.49
N VAL A 788 -12.90 -4.96 27.85
CA VAL A 788 -13.55 -3.99 28.74
C VAL A 788 -14.74 -3.32 28.03
N GLU A 789 -14.57 -2.88 26.78
CA GLU A 789 -15.67 -2.34 25.95
C GLU A 789 -16.84 -3.32 25.87
N LYS A 790 -16.53 -4.61 25.62
CA LYS A 790 -17.53 -5.68 25.53
C LYS A 790 -18.23 -5.96 26.85
N LYS A 791 -17.52 -5.90 27.98
CA LYS A 791 -18.09 -6.19 29.32
C LYS A 791 -18.86 -5.03 29.92
N LYS A 792 -18.39 -3.79 29.73
CA LYS A 792 -19.00 -2.58 30.31
C LYS A 792 -19.98 -1.90 29.37
N GLY A 793 -20.06 -2.32 28.10
CA GLY A 793 -21.01 -1.78 27.12
C GLY A 793 -20.72 -0.33 26.74
N VAL A 794 -19.46 0.10 26.84
CA VAL A 794 -19.00 1.46 26.53
C VAL A 794 -17.98 1.44 25.41
N SER A 795 -17.94 2.48 24.57
CA SER A 795 -16.87 2.64 23.59
C SER A 795 -15.73 3.46 24.20
N LEU A 796 -14.54 2.87 24.22
CA LEU A 796 -13.29 3.44 24.75
C LEU A 796 -12.34 3.87 23.64
N LYS A 797 -12.85 4.00 22.41
CA LYS A 797 -12.08 4.31 21.19
C LYS A 797 -11.17 5.55 21.31
N ASN A 798 -11.55 6.52 22.16
CA ASN A 798 -10.81 7.76 22.38
C ASN A 798 -10.24 7.90 23.80
N ALA A 799 -10.40 6.90 24.67
CA ALA A 799 -9.92 6.97 26.05
C ALA A 799 -8.41 6.72 26.11
N THR A 800 -7.71 7.53 26.90
CA THR A 800 -6.30 7.34 27.23
C THR A 800 -6.12 6.11 28.12
N ALA A 801 -4.92 5.52 28.14
CA ALA A 801 -4.64 4.35 29.00
C ALA A 801 -4.90 4.65 30.49
N ARG A 802 -4.66 5.90 30.92
CA ARG A 802 -4.97 6.39 32.27
C ARG A 802 -6.48 6.43 32.52
N GLU A 803 -7.26 6.94 31.58
CA GLU A 803 -8.73 6.97 31.68
C GLU A 803 -9.32 5.55 31.68
N VAL A 804 -8.79 4.65 30.84
CA VAL A 804 -9.20 3.24 30.83
C VAL A 804 -8.93 2.58 32.17
N LEU A 805 -7.72 2.71 32.75
CA LEU A 805 -7.40 2.13 34.06
C LEU A 805 -8.21 2.76 35.21
N SER A 806 -8.44 4.08 35.15
CA SER A 806 -9.28 4.80 36.11
C SER A 806 -10.75 4.33 36.07
N MET A 807 -11.30 4.12 34.87
CA MET A 807 -12.66 3.56 34.70
C MET A 807 -12.78 2.12 35.21
N LEU A 808 -11.67 1.38 35.29
CA LEU A 808 -11.62 0.04 35.85
C LEU A 808 -11.47 0.03 37.39
N GLY A 809 -11.25 1.20 38.02
CA GLY A 809 -11.01 1.28 39.46
C GLY A 809 -9.71 0.60 39.90
N VAL A 810 -8.75 0.46 38.98
CA VAL A 810 -7.47 -0.21 39.23
C VAL A 810 -6.39 0.85 39.40
N GLU A 811 -5.77 0.90 40.58
CA GLU A 811 -4.55 1.71 40.79
C GLU A 811 -3.44 1.19 39.87
N ASP A 812 -2.69 2.11 39.23
CA ASP A 812 -1.64 1.76 38.26
C ASP A 812 -0.56 0.86 38.89
N ARG A 813 -0.65 -0.45 38.63
CA ARG A 813 0.30 -1.47 39.09
C ARG A 813 1.55 -1.56 38.20
N GLY A 814 1.96 -0.45 37.58
CA GLY A 814 3.08 -0.40 36.63
C GLY A 814 2.68 -0.66 35.18
N ILE A 815 1.39 -0.80 34.85
CA ILE A 815 0.92 -0.98 33.46
C ILE A 815 1.30 0.25 32.63
N LEU A 816 1.10 1.46 33.16
CA LEU A 816 1.47 2.69 32.45
C LEU A 816 2.99 2.81 32.31
N SER A 817 3.74 2.31 33.29
CA SER A 817 5.21 2.33 33.27
C SER A 817 5.82 1.49 32.14
N PHE A 818 5.13 0.44 31.68
CA PHE A 818 5.52 -0.35 30.51
C PHE A 818 4.89 0.18 29.21
N PHE A 819 3.64 0.63 29.25
CA PHE A 819 2.88 1.02 28.06
C PHE A 819 3.22 2.43 27.55
N GLU A 820 3.35 3.44 28.43
CA GLU A 820 3.60 4.83 28.02
C GLU A 820 4.97 5.03 27.35
N PRO A 821 6.09 4.46 27.85
CA PRO A 821 7.38 4.57 27.17
C PRO A 821 7.42 3.88 25.81
N VAL A 822 6.63 2.82 25.61
CA VAL A 822 6.52 2.08 24.35
C VAL A 822 5.64 2.82 23.33
N ARG A 823 4.56 3.45 23.79
CA ARG A 823 3.65 4.24 22.95
C ARG A 823 4.19 5.63 22.59
N TYR A 824 4.98 6.25 23.48
CA TYR A 824 5.40 7.65 23.37
C TYR A 824 6.93 7.88 23.42
N GLY A 825 7.76 6.85 23.60
CA GLY A 825 9.22 6.97 23.78
C GLY A 825 10.07 6.10 22.82
N ARG A 826 11.40 6.29 22.85
CA ARG A 826 12.39 5.59 21.98
C ARG A 826 12.99 4.30 22.56
N LYS A 827 12.57 3.84 23.74
CA LYS A 827 13.20 2.68 24.41
C LYS A 827 12.53 1.37 23.96
N GLY A 828 13.31 0.43 23.42
CA GLY A 828 12.81 -0.91 23.06
C GLY A 828 12.58 -1.76 24.31
N GLY A 829 11.40 -2.39 24.41
CA GLY A 829 11.10 -3.37 25.46
C GLY A 829 11.62 -4.76 25.06
N GLY A 830 12.20 -5.50 26.00
CA GLY A 830 12.61 -6.89 25.81
C GLY A 830 11.49 -7.88 26.13
N ARG A 831 11.77 -9.17 25.94
CA ARG A 831 10.81 -10.27 26.21
C ARG A 831 10.35 -10.29 27.66
N LYS A 832 11.25 -9.98 28.60
CA LYS A 832 10.96 -9.96 30.02
C LYS A 832 9.90 -8.91 30.36
N GLU A 833 10.00 -7.73 29.77
CA GLU A 833 9.04 -6.64 29.93
C GLU A 833 7.67 -6.99 29.32
N LEU A 834 7.64 -7.65 28.16
CA LEU A 834 6.38 -8.11 27.55
C LEU A 834 5.65 -9.15 28.42
N VAL A 835 6.39 -10.14 28.96
CA VAL A 835 5.81 -11.19 29.81
C VAL A 835 5.23 -10.60 31.10
N GLU A 836 5.96 -9.67 31.72
CA GLU A 836 5.51 -8.97 32.93
C GLU A 836 4.28 -8.10 32.63
N PHE A 837 4.27 -7.36 31.52
CA PHE A 837 3.12 -6.59 31.07
C PHE A 837 1.88 -7.45 30.79
N TYR A 838 2.06 -8.57 30.09
CA TYR A 838 0.97 -9.50 29.78
C TYR A 838 0.34 -10.10 31.05
N ARG A 839 1.17 -10.44 32.05
CA ARG A 839 0.71 -10.91 33.36
C ARG A 839 -0.14 -9.87 34.08
N LEU A 840 0.32 -8.62 34.12
CA LEU A 840 -0.42 -7.51 34.74
C LEU A 840 -1.79 -7.30 34.04
N CYS A 841 -1.82 -7.30 32.71
CA CYS A 841 -3.07 -7.22 31.94
C CYS A 841 -4.03 -8.38 32.24
N LYS A 842 -3.53 -9.62 32.40
CA LYS A 842 -4.34 -10.78 32.80
C LYS A 842 -4.90 -10.65 34.22
N GLU A 843 -4.14 -10.11 35.17
CA GLU A 843 -4.60 -9.87 36.54
C GLU A 843 -5.71 -8.82 36.59
N VAL A 844 -5.57 -7.74 35.82
CA VAL A 844 -6.63 -6.73 35.64
C VAL A 844 -7.87 -7.37 35.02
N LYS A 845 -7.73 -8.17 33.97
CA LYS A 845 -8.84 -8.88 33.32
C LYS A 845 -9.60 -9.81 34.29
N LYS A 846 -8.91 -10.43 35.25
CA LYS A 846 -9.52 -11.21 36.33
C LYS A 846 -10.28 -10.34 37.33
N HIS A 847 -9.73 -9.19 37.73
CA HIS A 847 -10.40 -8.23 38.61
C HIS A 847 -11.67 -7.61 37.98
N VAL A 848 -11.70 -7.47 36.65
CA VAL A 848 -12.89 -7.02 35.90
C VAL A 848 -13.88 -8.17 35.65
N GLY A 849 -13.54 -9.40 36.04
CA GLY A 849 -14.40 -10.60 35.93
C GLY A 849 -15.10 -11.01 37.23
N SER A 850 -14.57 -10.58 38.38
CA SER A 850 -15.23 -10.61 39.70
C SER A 850 -16.06 -9.35 39.91
#